data_AF-A0A8T5KFM8-F1
#
_entry.id   AF-A0A8T5KFM8-F1
#
_cell.length_a   1.000
_cell.length_b   1.000
_cell.length_c   1.000
_cell.angle_alpha   90.00
_cell.angle_beta   90.00
_cell.angle_gamma   90.00
#
_symmetry.space_group_name_H-M   'P 1'
#
loop_
_entity.id
_entity.type
_entity.pdbx_description
1 polymer ?
#
loop_
_entity_poly.entity_id
_entity_poly.type
_entity_poly.pdbx_seq_one_letter_code
_entity_poly.pdbx_strand_id
1 'polypeptide(L)'
;MADKKDPRLFNESIVPAKAGSDRLFDVSYEGGGGPVECLGMTFASDDERREHFLGLLREKLQDPEFRKIEGFPIGSDEDILALSDPPYYTACPNPFLAEFIERHGQPYSAAESYDRKPLATDITEGKRDAIYNAHPYHTKVPPKALVRLLLHYTNPGDVVLDAFAGSGMLGVAASLCADPASHLGSFSGEAGTRYAILSDISPLATSIANVNARPSASPNEFSACASGVRNKVKREYAWMYKTKHRRDGKATAEGDILYCIWSEFYECSNCSSAIRAWDAIVDRKNSRLRKSFNCPFCSTMLEKDSLRRVTETYYDSLLGKASERNKSELVWIHYKVGSSRFEKAPDADDLALLRRIDDLPSPPGIRPVKMNFRDPPWGDLYRSGYHAGVTHAHHFFTKRNLTTLGALREAALQTPMPQAMLFVLTGFVDNHASKRNRYLIDRHHSAGTTCGPLSNSLYIPELQCEVNPFNTWDKTAKKQKSSFAIARPSASAITTEASRLSHVPDKSIDYVFIDPPFGQNIFYAESSFCWEYFLGVFTNSGNEAIISKYSGKGIDEYRKLICQVFAECHRVLKPGRWMTVEFSNRSNAVWNALSEAIQVAGFVIADVRVFDKKQGTIRQDMGQSIRKDLIISAYRPSGVLEERFAGEAGTEEGVWDFVRTHLRQLPVAVVDDSGKSEMVAERFRPLLFDRMIAFHVQRSVTVPLSAGEFQAGLAQRFAERDGMYFLPDQVVEYDR
;
A
#
# COMPACT_ATOMS: atom_id res chain seq x y z
N MET A 1 26.45 13.23 -46.29
CA MET A 1 26.66 11.83 -45.89
C MET A 1 27.63 11.81 -44.72
N ALA A 2 27.10 11.71 -43.51
CA ALA A 2 27.81 11.35 -42.29
C ALA A 2 26.72 10.84 -41.34
N ASP A 3 26.70 9.52 -41.20
CA ASP A 3 25.66 8.73 -40.56
C ASP A 3 25.68 9.01 -39.05
N LYS A 4 24.74 9.83 -38.57
CA LYS A 4 24.51 10.03 -37.12
C LYS A 4 23.78 8.80 -36.58
N LYS A 5 24.53 7.74 -36.28
CA LYS A 5 24.02 6.67 -35.41
C LYS A 5 23.88 7.25 -34.00
N ASP A 6 22.64 7.51 -33.62
CA ASP A 6 22.20 7.79 -32.24
C ASP A 6 22.71 6.64 -31.34
N PRO A 7 23.38 6.91 -30.20
CA PRO A 7 23.79 5.84 -29.30
C PRO A 7 22.55 5.08 -28.83
N ARG A 8 22.44 3.81 -29.23
CA ARG A 8 21.39 2.91 -28.76
C ARG A 8 21.53 2.79 -27.25
N LEU A 9 20.50 3.19 -26.51
CA LEU A 9 20.51 3.27 -25.04
C LEU A 9 20.60 1.90 -24.36
N PHE A 10 20.30 0.83 -25.10
CA PHE A 10 20.46 -0.56 -24.70
C PHE A 10 20.94 -1.38 -25.91
N ASN A 11 21.62 -2.50 -25.69
CA ASN A 11 21.95 -3.47 -26.74
C ASN A 11 20.68 -4.19 -27.16
N GLU A 12 19.90 -3.55 -28.04
CA GLU A 12 18.68 -4.11 -28.62
C GLU A 12 19.04 -5.14 -29.69
N SER A 13 18.61 -6.39 -29.50
CA SER A 13 18.60 -7.44 -30.51
C SER A 13 17.16 -7.68 -30.97
N ILE A 14 16.99 -7.89 -32.27
CA ILE A 14 15.69 -8.20 -32.87
C ILE A 14 15.56 -9.73 -32.84
N VAL A 15 14.59 -10.24 -32.09
CA VAL A 15 14.28 -11.67 -32.00
C VAL A 15 12.95 -11.97 -32.68
N PRO A 16 12.73 -13.19 -33.19
CA PRO A 16 11.41 -13.60 -33.68
C PRO A 16 10.35 -13.38 -32.60
N ALA A 17 9.21 -12.80 -32.97
CA ALA A 17 8.16 -12.55 -31.99
C ALA A 17 7.55 -13.86 -31.48
N LYS A 18 6.97 -13.81 -30.27
CA LYS A 18 6.32 -14.98 -29.65
C LYS A 18 5.21 -15.55 -30.56
N ALA A 19 5.10 -16.88 -30.60
CA ALA A 19 4.07 -17.57 -31.35
C ALA A 19 2.67 -17.09 -30.92
N GLY A 20 1.87 -16.59 -31.87
CA GLY A 20 0.55 -16.01 -31.60
C GLY A 20 0.53 -14.48 -31.43
N SER A 21 1.67 -13.79 -31.57
CA SER A 21 1.68 -12.32 -31.61
C SER A 21 1.39 -11.78 -33.01
N ASP A 22 0.74 -10.62 -33.11
CA ASP A 22 0.51 -9.88 -34.37
C ASP A 22 1.79 -9.24 -34.95
N ARG A 23 2.97 -9.55 -34.40
CA ARG A 23 4.27 -8.98 -34.78
C ARG A 23 5.17 -10.07 -35.34
N LEU A 24 6.03 -9.70 -36.28
CA LEU A 24 7.04 -10.61 -36.86
C LEU A 24 8.31 -10.68 -36.00
N PHE A 25 8.61 -9.61 -35.26
CA PHE A 25 9.80 -9.50 -34.42
C PHE A 25 9.51 -8.78 -33.10
N ASP A 26 10.17 -9.23 -32.03
CA ASP A 26 10.25 -8.57 -30.73
C ASP A 26 11.64 -7.96 -30.54
N VAL A 27 11.74 -6.98 -29.63
CA VAL A 27 13.02 -6.38 -29.23
C VAL A 27 13.46 -7.02 -27.93
N SER A 28 14.55 -7.77 -27.94
CA SER A 28 15.26 -8.24 -26.75
C SER A 28 16.38 -7.28 -26.40
N TYR A 29 16.69 -7.19 -25.13
CA TYR A 29 17.79 -6.39 -24.62
C TYR A 29 18.89 -7.37 -24.19
N GLU A 30 20.13 -7.23 -24.68
CA GLU A 30 21.24 -8.01 -24.13
C GLU A 30 21.48 -7.56 -22.69
N GLY A 31 21.01 -8.36 -21.73
CA GLY A 31 21.30 -8.19 -20.32
C GLY A 31 22.81 -8.33 -20.09
N GLY A 32 23.46 -7.21 -19.78
CA GLY A 32 24.79 -7.22 -19.19
C GLY A 32 24.71 -7.80 -17.78
N GLY A 33 24.82 -9.11 -17.65
CA GLY A 33 24.84 -9.80 -16.37
C GLY A 33 25.70 -11.05 -16.46
N GLY A 34 26.64 -11.20 -15.52
CA GLY A 34 27.33 -12.46 -15.33
C GLY A 34 26.40 -13.53 -14.73
N PRO A 35 26.92 -14.74 -14.49
CA PRO A 35 26.14 -15.83 -13.90
C PRO A 35 25.48 -15.42 -12.58
N VAL A 36 24.23 -15.83 -12.38
CA VAL A 36 23.47 -15.58 -11.15
C VAL A 36 23.11 -16.88 -10.46
N GLU A 37 23.13 -16.87 -9.12
CA GLU A 37 22.61 -17.97 -8.30
C GLU A 37 21.22 -17.61 -7.76
N CYS A 38 20.26 -18.50 -7.90
CA CYS A 38 18.90 -18.32 -7.39
C CYS A 38 18.35 -19.65 -6.89
N LEU A 39 17.96 -19.70 -5.61
CA LEU A 39 17.46 -20.89 -4.92
C LEU A 39 18.36 -22.14 -5.12
N GLY A 40 19.69 -21.95 -5.16
CA GLY A 40 20.66 -23.03 -5.35
C GLY A 40 20.88 -23.48 -6.80
N MET A 41 20.28 -22.81 -7.77
CA MET A 41 20.49 -23.02 -9.21
C MET A 41 21.37 -21.90 -9.79
N THR A 42 22.24 -22.25 -10.74
CA THR A 42 23.08 -21.28 -11.46
C THR A 42 22.55 -21.05 -12.87
N PHE A 43 22.36 -19.78 -13.23
CA PHE A 43 21.92 -19.35 -14.57
C PHE A 43 23.01 -18.50 -15.23
N ALA A 44 23.07 -18.45 -16.56
CA ALA A 44 24.09 -17.64 -17.23
C ALA A 44 23.82 -16.14 -17.11
N SER A 45 22.56 -15.74 -16.90
CA SER A 45 22.13 -14.35 -16.68
C SER A 45 20.84 -14.27 -15.85
N ASP A 46 20.51 -13.06 -15.36
CA ASP A 46 19.23 -12.82 -14.67
C ASP A 46 18.02 -12.96 -15.60
N ASP A 47 18.18 -12.67 -16.89
CA ASP A 47 17.13 -12.85 -17.89
C ASP A 47 16.76 -14.32 -18.07
N GLU A 48 17.76 -15.21 -18.14
CA GLU A 48 17.53 -16.67 -18.18
C GLU A 48 16.88 -17.18 -16.90
N ARG A 49 17.34 -16.72 -15.73
CA ARG A 49 16.69 -17.01 -14.44
C ARG A 49 15.22 -16.61 -14.49
N ARG A 50 14.93 -15.39 -14.92
CA ARG A 50 13.57 -14.85 -14.99
C ARG A 50 12.71 -15.64 -15.97
N GLU A 51 13.23 -15.98 -17.15
CA GLU A 51 12.52 -16.79 -18.14
C GLU A 51 12.15 -18.18 -17.60
N HIS A 52 13.10 -18.84 -16.92
CA HIS A 52 12.88 -20.14 -16.29
C HIS A 52 11.73 -20.11 -15.28
N PHE A 53 11.79 -19.21 -14.29
CA PHE A 53 10.77 -19.13 -13.24
C PHE A 53 9.42 -18.59 -13.75
N LEU A 54 9.40 -17.75 -14.78
CA LEU A 54 8.15 -17.36 -15.47
C LEU A 54 7.53 -18.55 -16.22
N GLY A 55 8.36 -19.46 -16.75
CA GLY A 55 7.91 -20.74 -17.31
C GLY A 55 7.18 -21.58 -16.27
N LEU A 56 7.81 -21.82 -15.11
CA LEU A 56 7.21 -22.56 -14.00
C LEU A 56 5.92 -21.91 -13.47
N LEU A 57 5.92 -20.58 -13.32
CA LEU A 57 4.72 -19.86 -12.89
C LEU A 57 3.59 -19.98 -13.93
N ARG A 58 3.90 -19.94 -15.23
CA ARG A 58 2.91 -20.12 -16.29
C ARG A 58 2.24 -21.49 -16.21
N GLU A 59 3.00 -22.55 -15.93
CA GLU A 59 2.46 -23.89 -15.73
C GLU A 59 1.51 -23.92 -14.51
N LYS A 60 1.90 -23.29 -13.39
CA LYS A 60 1.04 -23.16 -12.20
C LYS A 60 -0.26 -22.41 -12.49
N LEU A 61 -0.23 -21.37 -13.31
CA LEU A 61 -1.44 -20.61 -13.69
C LEU A 61 -2.45 -21.43 -14.51
N GLN A 62 -2.02 -22.53 -15.13
CA GLN A 62 -2.93 -23.46 -15.82
C GLN A 62 -3.64 -24.42 -14.84
N ASP A 63 -3.16 -24.56 -13.60
CA ASP A 63 -3.78 -25.42 -12.59
C ASP A 63 -5.03 -24.73 -12.00
N PRO A 64 -6.24 -25.31 -12.16
CA PRO A 64 -7.46 -24.76 -11.57
C PRO A 64 -7.43 -24.70 -10.05
N GLU A 65 -6.75 -25.63 -9.36
CA GLU A 65 -6.66 -25.62 -7.90
C GLU A 65 -5.80 -24.46 -7.39
N PHE A 66 -4.73 -24.13 -8.12
CA PHE A 66 -3.90 -22.95 -7.83
C PHE A 66 -4.72 -21.65 -7.92
N ARG A 67 -5.65 -21.56 -8.89
CA ARG A 67 -6.56 -20.40 -9.02
C ARG A 67 -7.67 -20.33 -7.98
N LYS A 68 -7.96 -21.45 -7.30
CA LYS A 68 -8.94 -21.49 -6.21
C LYS A 68 -8.37 -21.00 -4.89
N ILE A 69 -7.06 -20.74 -4.81
CA ILE A 69 -6.46 -20.12 -3.63
C ILE A 69 -7.21 -18.82 -3.30
N GLU A 70 -7.54 -18.67 -2.03
CA GLU A 70 -8.35 -17.56 -1.56
C GLU A 70 -7.69 -16.21 -1.86
N GLY A 71 -8.45 -15.29 -2.45
CA GLY A 71 -7.95 -13.96 -2.81
C GLY A 71 -7.11 -13.93 -4.08
N PHE A 72 -7.10 -15.01 -4.88
CA PHE A 72 -6.45 -15.01 -6.19
C PHE A 72 -6.88 -13.76 -6.99
N PRO A 73 -5.91 -13.00 -7.54
CA PRO A 73 -6.16 -11.72 -8.18
C PRO A 73 -7.00 -11.87 -9.46
N ILE A 74 -7.66 -10.78 -9.85
CA ILE A 74 -8.42 -10.72 -11.09
C ILE A 74 -7.52 -10.14 -12.18
N GLY A 75 -7.13 -10.96 -13.17
CA GLY A 75 -6.26 -10.55 -14.27
C GLY A 75 -6.06 -11.66 -15.29
N SER A 76 -5.53 -11.31 -16.46
CA SER A 76 -5.08 -12.32 -17.44
C SER A 76 -3.76 -12.95 -17.00
N ASP A 77 -3.43 -14.13 -17.53
CA ASP A 77 -2.15 -14.77 -17.24
C ASP A 77 -0.99 -13.93 -17.72
N GLU A 78 -1.14 -13.29 -18.87
CA GLU A 78 -0.15 -12.40 -19.44
C GLU A 78 0.09 -11.18 -18.54
N ASP A 79 -0.97 -10.59 -17.97
CA ASP A 79 -0.83 -9.46 -17.05
C ASP A 79 -0.21 -9.90 -15.70
N ILE A 80 -0.59 -11.06 -15.17
CA ILE A 80 0.01 -11.64 -13.94
C ILE A 80 1.50 -11.92 -14.16
N LEU A 81 1.87 -12.56 -15.27
CA LEU A 81 3.25 -12.87 -15.61
C LEU A 81 4.07 -11.61 -15.90
N ALA A 82 3.49 -10.62 -16.58
CA ALA A 82 4.15 -9.34 -16.87
C ALA A 82 4.45 -8.53 -15.61
N LEU A 83 3.56 -8.59 -14.61
CA LEU A 83 3.74 -7.90 -13.34
C LEU A 83 4.73 -8.64 -12.42
N SER A 84 4.82 -9.97 -12.52
CA SER A 84 5.65 -10.81 -11.64
C SER A 84 7.17 -10.73 -11.93
N ASP A 85 7.97 -11.04 -10.91
CA ASP A 85 9.42 -11.30 -10.97
C ASP A 85 9.75 -12.53 -10.10
N PRO A 86 9.30 -13.73 -10.52
CA PRO A 86 9.51 -14.94 -9.74
C PRO A 86 11.00 -15.33 -9.72
N PRO A 87 11.48 -16.04 -8.68
CA PRO A 87 10.69 -16.67 -7.62
C PRO A 87 10.35 -15.72 -6.45
N TYR A 88 10.98 -14.55 -6.39
CA TYR A 88 10.90 -13.67 -5.23
C TYR A 88 9.67 -12.76 -5.22
N TYR A 89 8.99 -12.56 -6.35
CA TYR A 89 7.73 -11.84 -6.40
C TYR A 89 6.77 -12.40 -7.44
N THR A 90 5.56 -12.73 -7.02
CA THR A 90 4.45 -13.04 -7.93
C THR A 90 3.26 -12.12 -7.64
N ALA A 91 2.62 -11.65 -8.70
CA ALA A 91 1.40 -10.84 -8.65
C ALA A 91 0.14 -11.65 -8.28
N CYS A 92 0.33 -12.91 -7.87
CA CYS A 92 -0.63 -13.93 -7.45
C CYS A 92 -0.02 -14.72 -6.27
N PRO A 93 -0.64 -15.80 -5.75
CA PRO A 93 0.01 -16.70 -4.81
C PRO A 93 1.40 -17.11 -5.29
N ASN A 94 2.41 -17.07 -4.40
CA ASN A 94 3.78 -17.36 -4.76
C ASN A 94 4.09 -18.85 -4.50
N PRO A 95 4.26 -19.68 -5.55
CA PRO A 95 4.48 -21.11 -5.37
C PRO A 95 5.89 -21.46 -4.87
N PHE A 96 6.82 -20.49 -4.83
CA PHE A 96 8.24 -20.71 -4.55
C PHE A 96 8.65 -20.36 -3.10
N LEU A 97 7.68 -20.07 -2.22
CA LEU A 97 7.96 -19.65 -0.85
C LEU A 97 8.56 -20.78 0.00
N ALA A 98 8.20 -22.03 -0.27
CA ALA A 98 8.73 -23.18 0.46
C ALA A 98 10.23 -23.33 0.21
N GLU A 99 10.66 -23.26 -1.05
CA GLU A 99 12.07 -23.33 -1.45
C GLU A 99 12.85 -22.12 -0.93
N PHE A 100 12.24 -20.93 -0.90
CA PHE A 100 12.86 -19.74 -0.29
C PHE A 100 13.14 -19.97 1.20
N ILE A 101 12.18 -20.52 1.94
CA ILE A 101 12.31 -20.83 3.37
C ILE A 101 13.32 -21.95 3.60
N GLU A 102 13.34 -22.98 2.77
CA GLU A 102 14.31 -24.07 2.88
C GLU A 102 15.76 -23.55 2.70
N ARG A 103 15.94 -22.59 1.79
CA ARG A 103 17.27 -22.01 1.52
C ARG A 103 17.75 -21.04 2.59
N HIS A 104 16.84 -20.28 3.20
CA HIS A 104 17.20 -19.15 4.06
C HIS A 104 16.83 -19.34 5.54
N GLY A 105 15.76 -20.08 5.82
CA GLY A 105 15.26 -20.30 7.17
C GLY A 105 15.97 -21.45 7.89
N GLN A 106 15.75 -21.49 9.20
CA GLN A 106 16.21 -22.59 10.07
C GLN A 106 15.01 -23.41 10.55
N PRO A 107 15.09 -24.75 10.56
CA PRO A 107 14.05 -25.58 11.16
C PRO A 107 13.85 -25.26 12.65
N TYR A 108 12.61 -25.37 13.13
CA TYR A 108 12.34 -25.22 14.56
C TYR A 108 13.02 -26.33 15.38
N SER A 109 13.72 -25.94 16.46
CA SER A 109 14.25 -26.85 17.46
C SER A 109 13.74 -26.47 18.84
N ALA A 110 13.14 -27.42 19.56
CA ALA A 110 12.67 -27.20 20.94
C ALA A 110 13.83 -26.99 21.94
N ALA A 111 15.05 -27.37 21.57
CA ALA A 111 16.25 -27.17 22.38
C ALA A 111 16.88 -25.77 22.22
N GLU A 112 16.45 -25.01 21.22
CA GLU A 112 16.95 -23.65 20.99
C GLU A 112 16.51 -22.72 22.13
N SER A 113 17.47 -22.07 22.79
CA SER A 113 17.14 -21.07 23.80
C SER A 113 16.65 -19.79 23.14
N TYR A 114 15.41 -19.42 23.43
CA TYR A 114 14.82 -18.16 23.02
C TYR A 114 14.14 -17.50 24.21
N ASP A 115 14.80 -16.48 24.76
CA ASP A 115 14.31 -15.70 25.90
C ASP A 115 14.30 -14.21 25.52
N ARG A 116 13.18 -13.77 24.97
CA ARG A 116 12.90 -12.37 24.61
C ARG A 116 11.63 -11.94 25.32
N LYS A 117 11.66 -10.79 25.99
CA LYS A 117 10.48 -10.13 26.60
C LYS A 117 9.89 -9.11 25.61
N PRO A 118 8.67 -8.59 25.82
CA PRO A 118 8.15 -7.48 25.03
C PRO A 118 9.13 -6.31 24.97
N LEU A 119 9.29 -5.71 23.79
CA LEU A 119 10.12 -4.51 23.64
C LEU A 119 9.48 -3.35 24.41
N ALA A 120 10.10 -2.99 25.53
CA ALA A 120 9.54 -2.03 26.49
C ALA A 120 9.84 -0.55 26.18
N THR A 121 10.36 -0.24 24.98
CA THR A 121 10.81 1.12 24.62
C THR A 121 9.82 1.79 23.66
N ASP A 122 9.42 3.02 23.95
CA ASP A 122 8.61 3.84 23.04
C ASP A 122 9.41 4.11 21.76
N ILE A 123 8.94 3.57 20.63
CA ILE A 123 9.60 3.80 19.35
C ILE A 123 9.09 5.10 18.75
N THR A 124 9.97 6.09 18.69
CA THR A 124 9.66 7.39 18.07
C THR A 124 10.49 7.62 16.81
N GLU A 125 9.84 7.61 15.64
CA GLU A 125 10.53 7.81 14.36
C GLU A 125 9.75 8.76 13.42
N GLY A 126 10.48 9.61 12.71
CA GLY A 126 9.92 10.59 11.78
C GLY A 126 9.67 10.05 10.37
N LYS A 127 8.64 10.55 9.68
CA LYS A 127 8.24 10.14 8.30
C LYS A 127 9.08 10.75 7.17
N ARG A 128 10.28 11.29 7.46
CA ARG A 128 11.11 12.03 6.48
C ARG A 128 12.05 11.15 5.65
N ASP A 129 11.93 9.84 5.76
CA ASP A 129 12.74 8.91 4.97
C ASP A 129 12.40 8.98 3.47
N ALA A 130 13.42 8.85 2.61
CA ALA A 130 13.27 8.84 1.17
C ALA A 130 12.38 7.68 0.68
N ILE A 131 12.52 6.49 1.29
CA ILE A 131 11.70 5.30 0.97
C ILE A 131 10.25 5.52 1.38
N TYR A 132 10.04 6.07 2.57
CA TYR A 132 8.69 6.36 3.08
C TYR A 132 7.90 7.24 2.09
N ASN A 133 8.58 8.22 1.50
CA ASN A 133 7.98 9.18 0.57
C ASN A 133 7.99 8.73 -0.90
N ALA A 134 8.63 7.61 -1.26
CA ALA A 134 8.85 7.21 -2.66
C ALA A 134 7.55 6.96 -3.45
N HIS A 135 6.50 6.48 -2.79
CA HIS A 135 5.18 6.21 -3.40
C HIS A 135 4.06 6.80 -2.54
N PRO A 136 2.94 7.31 -3.09
CA PRO A 136 1.84 7.86 -2.30
C PRO A 136 0.88 6.82 -1.68
N TYR A 137 1.27 5.54 -1.63
CA TYR A 137 0.41 4.46 -1.09
C TYR A 137 0.05 4.71 0.38
N HIS A 138 -1.13 4.24 0.78
CA HIS A 138 -1.69 4.44 2.11
C HIS A 138 -0.89 3.70 3.21
N THR A 139 -1.15 4.08 4.47
CA THR A 139 -0.75 3.37 5.71
C THR A 139 0.64 2.74 5.67
N LYS A 140 1.66 3.58 5.89
CA LYS A 140 3.06 3.15 5.92
C LYS A 140 3.64 3.23 7.32
N VAL A 141 4.38 2.19 7.69
CA VAL A 141 5.19 2.14 8.90
C VAL A 141 6.62 2.61 8.59
N PRO A 142 7.22 3.50 9.39
CA PRO A 142 8.62 3.88 9.19
C PRO A 142 9.55 2.65 9.34
N PRO A 143 10.41 2.35 8.34
CA PRO A 143 11.23 1.13 8.37
C PRO A 143 12.21 1.12 9.57
N LYS A 144 12.72 2.28 10.00
CA LYS A 144 13.59 2.39 11.17
C LYS A 144 12.95 1.87 12.46
N ALA A 145 11.65 2.08 12.61
CA ALA A 145 10.92 1.58 13.77
C ALA A 145 10.85 0.05 13.76
N LEU A 146 10.64 -0.53 12.57
CA LEU A 146 10.64 -1.98 12.36
C LEU A 146 12.04 -2.58 12.60
N VAL A 147 13.13 -1.90 12.22
CA VAL A 147 14.50 -2.38 12.50
C VAL A 147 14.72 -2.63 14.00
N ARG A 148 14.20 -1.76 14.88
CA ARG A 148 14.29 -1.96 16.34
C ARG A 148 13.57 -3.23 16.79
N LEU A 149 12.36 -3.47 16.27
CA LEU A 149 11.61 -4.70 16.55
C LEU A 149 12.35 -5.94 16.05
N LEU A 150 12.89 -5.89 14.83
CA LEU A 150 13.63 -7.01 14.24
C LEU A 150 14.91 -7.33 15.03
N LEU A 151 15.71 -6.33 15.37
CA LEU A 151 16.92 -6.53 16.18
C LEU A 151 16.63 -7.12 17.57
N HIS A 152 15.46 -6.84 18.11
CA HIS A 152 15.04 -7.33 19.42
C HIS A 152 14.52 -8.77 19.37
N TYR A 153 13.61 -9.06 18.44
CA TYR A 153 12.92 -10.36 18.39
C TYR A 153 13.63 -11.42 17.55
N THR A 154 14.63 -11.06 16.74
CA THR A 154 15.26 -11.97 15.78
C THR A 154 16.78 -11.87 15.76
N ASN A 155 17.42 -12.91 15.24
CA ASN A 155 18.85 -12.99 14.98
C ASN A 155 19.14 -12.79 13.47
N PRO A 156 20.39 -12.53 13.07
CA PRO A 156 20.78 -12.53 11.66
C PRO A 156 20.42 -13.86 10.98
N GLY A 157 19.83 -13.79 9.77
CA GLY A 157 19.41 -14.96 9.00
C GLY A 157 17.99 -15.48 9.31
N ASP A 158 17.34 -15.00 10.38
CA ASP A 158 15.96 -15.36 10.69
C ASP A 158 14.98 -14.91 9.60
N VAL A 159 13.85 -15.63 9.48
CA VAL A 159 12.78 -15.33 8.52
C VAL A 159 11.62 -14.65 9.24
N VAL A 160 11.23 -13.46 8.78
CA VAL A 160 10.13 -12.67 9.34
C VAL A 160 8.97 -12.56 8.36
N LEU A 161 7.77 -12.34 8.89
CA LEU A 161 6.55 -12.26 8.10
C LEU A 161 5.81 -10.94 8.33
N ASP A 162 5.32 -10.36 7.24
CA ASP A 162 4.25 -9.36 7.23
C ASP A 162 3.06 -9.90 6.42
N ALA A 163 1.93 -10.12 7.09
CA ALA A 163 0.70 -10.63 6.46
C ALA A 163 -0.25 -9.51 5.97
N PHE A 164 0.10 -8.25 6.21
CA PHE A 164 -0.56 -7.07 5.63
C PHE A 164 0.52 -6.08 5.17
N ALA A 165 1.38 -6.56 4.28
CA ALA A 165 2.65 -5.91 3.96
C ALA A 165 2.51 -4.50 3.39
N GLY A 166 1.38 -4.18 2.74
CA GLY A 166 1.13 -2.88 2.15
C GLY A 166 2.28 -2.46 1.23
N SER A 167 3.03 -1.42 1.64
CA SER A 167 4.18 -0.95 0.85
C SER A 167 5.50 -1.70 1.07
N GLY A 168 5.51 -2.77 1.86
CA GLY A 168 6.67 -3.66 2.06
C GLY A 168 7.74 -3.13 3.02
N MET A 169 7.37 -2.33 4.01
CA MET A 169 8.33 -1.68 4.91
C MET A 169 9.05 -2.68 5.82
N LEU A 170 8.44 -3.83 6.15
CA LEU A 170 9.12 -4.91 6.89
C LEU A 170 10.29 -5.48 6.09
N GLY A 171 10.14 -5.69 4.78
CA GLY A 171 11.24 -6.18 3.93
C GLY A 171 12.39 -5.16 3.83
N VAL A 172 12.05 -3.87 3.73
CA VAL A 172 13.06 -2.81 3.81
C VAL A 172 13.80 -2.86 5.15
N ALA A 173 13.09 -2.99 6.25
CA ALA A 173 13.69 -3.08 7.58
C ALA A 173 14.56 -4.33 7.75
N ALA A 174 14.14 -5.46 7.21
CA ALA A 174 14.90 -6.72 7.23
C ALA A 174 16.26 -6.60 6.53
N SER A 175 16.31 -5.89 5.39
CA SER A 175 17.57 -5.55 4.71
C SER A 175 18.41 -4.53 5.48
N LEU A 176 17.77 -3.51 6.07
CA LEU A 176 18.48 -2.47 6.84
C LEU A 176 19.16 -3.02 8.09
N CYS A 177 18.68 -4.13 8.64
CA CYS A 177 19.33 -4.82 9.74
C CYS A 177 20.78 -5.26 9.48
N ALA A 178 21.23 -5.30 8.22
CA ALA A 178 22.62 -5.57 7.87
C ALA A 178 23.61 -4.51 8.41
N ASP A 179 23.17 -3.25 8.51
CA ASP A 179 23.96 -2.14 9.06
C ASP A 179 23.05 -1.18 9.86
N PRO A 180 22.60 -1.59 11.06
CA PRO A 180 21.68 -0.80 11.89
C PRO A 180 22.33 0.49 12.42
N ALA A 181 23.64 0.49 12.61
CA ALA A 181 24.40 1.65 13.10
C ALA A 181 24.26 2.86 12.16
N SER A 182 24.24 2.63 10.84
CA SER A 182 24.13 3.70 9.83
C SER A 182 22.88 4.57 9.94
N HIS A 183 21.79 4.07 10.54
CA HIS A 183 20.49 4.76 10.54
C HIS A 183 19.78 4.82 11.89
N LEU A 184 20.17 4.00 12.88
CA LEU A 184 19.73 4.09 14.27
C LEU A 184 20.76 4.72 15.21
N GLY A 185 22.04 4.76 14.81
CA GLY A 185 23.13 5.17 15.70
C GLY A 185 23.40 4.08 16.75
N SER A 186 22.78 4.20 17.93
CA SER A 186 22.85 3.18 18.97
C SER A 186 21.71 2.17 18.82
N PHE A 187 22.04 0.88 18.94
CA PHE A 187 21.09 -0.22 18.88
C PHE A 187 21.50 -1.36 19.81
N SER A 188 20.54 -2.20 20.16
CA SER A 188 20.72 -3.47 20.88
C SER A 188 20.43 -4.63 19.93
N GLY A 189 21.07 -5.79 20.15
CA GLY A 189 20.95 -6.96 19.29
C GLY A 189 22.09 -7.07 18.28
N GLU A 190 22.01 -8.08 17.42
CA GLU A 190 23.06 -8.39 16.45
C GLU A 190 22.77 -7.79 15.08
N ALA A 191 23.80 -7.18 14.47
CA ALA A 191 23.72 -6.68 13.10
C ALA A 191 23.83 -7.83 12.10
N GLY A 192 22.96 -7.81 11.09
CA GLY A 192 22.91 -8.79 10.01
C GLY A 192 21.55 -8.81 9.32
N THR A 193 21.54 -9.20 8.05
CA THR A 193 20.33 -9.28 7.22
C THR A 193 19.32 -10.27 7.81
N ARG A 194 18.03 -9.91 7.77
CA ARG A 194 16.91 -10.84 8.00
C ARG A 194 16.22 -11.09 6.67
N TYR A 195 15.56 -12.23 6.54
CA TYR A 195 14.77 -12.54 5.36
C TYR A 195 13.30 -12.24 5.64
N ALA A 196 12.58 -11.67 4.68
CA ALA A 196 11.18 -11.31 4.87
C ALA A 196 10.26 -12.01 3.88
N ILE A 197 9.13 -12.50 4.37
CA ILE A 197 7.98 -12.88 3.55
C ILE A 197 6.96 -11.77 3.69
N LEU A 198 6.55 -11.20 2.57
CA LEU A 198 5.59 -10.11 2.50
C LEU A 198 4.34 -10.59 1.77
N SER A 199 3.20 -10.54 2.43
CA SER A 199 1.91 -10.92 1.87
C SER A 199 0.94 -9.75 1.94
N ASP A 200 0.23 -9.52 0.84
CA ASP A 200 -0.90 -8.61 0.78
C ASP A 200 -1.86 -9.10 -0.33
N ILE A 201 -3.16 -8.87 -0.16
CA ILE A 201 -4.16 -9.26 -1.15
C ILE A 201 -4.12 -8.34 -2.39
N SER A 202 -3.57 -7.13 -2.27
CA SER A 202 -3.54 -6.15 -3.35
C SER A 202 -2.32 -6.31 -4.26
N PRO A 203 -2.52 -6.55 -5.57
CA PRO A 203 -1.43 -6.54 -6.55
C PRO A 203 -0.67 -5.21 -6.60
N LEU A 204 -1.34 -4.09 -6.30
CA LEU A 204 -0.66 -2.80 -6.18
C LEU A 204 0.30 -2.79 -4.98
N ALA A 205 -0.18 -3.25 -3.82
CA ALA A 205 0.62 -3.32 -2.60
C ALA A 205 1.85 -4.19 -2.81
N THR A 206 1.67 -5.41 -3.31
CA THR A 206 2.76 -6.37 -3.53
C THR A 206 3.74 -5.90 -4.61
N SER A 207 3.27 -5.24 -5.68
CA SER A 207 4.13 -4.61 -6.68
C SER A 207 5.01 -3.50 -6.09
N ILE A 208 4.43 -2.65 -5.24
CA ILE A 208 5.17 -1.60 -4.51
C ILE A 208 6.16 -2.23 -3.53
N ALA A 209 5.74 -3.24 -2.78
CA ALA A 209 6.56 -3.95 -1.81
C ALA A 209 7.78 -4.58 -2.50
N ASN A 210 7.60 -5.18 -3.67
CA ASN A 210 8.69 -5.73 -4.48
C ASN A 210 9.73 -4.66 -4.80
N VAL A 211 9.34 -3.52 -5.35
CA VAL A 211 10.30 -2.46 -5.73
C VAL A 211 10.97 -1.83 -4.50
N ASN A 212 10.24 -1.68 -3.40
CA ASN A 212 10.80 -1.17 -2.15
C ASN A 212 11.79 -2.15 -1.53
N ALA A 213 11.43 -3.43 -1.36
CA ALA A 213 12.27 -4.41 -0.68
C ALA A 213 13.41 -4.94 -1.58
N ARG A 214 13.22 -4.93 -2.90
CA ARG A 214 14.13 -5.51 -3.90
C ARG A 214 14.40 -4.53 -5.06
N PRO A 215 15.17 -3.45 -4.84
CA PRO A 215 15.51 -2.54 -5.93
C PRO A 215 16.33 -3.28 -7.00
N SER A 216 15.84 -3.28 -8.24
CA SER A 216 16.42 -4.06 -9.34
C SER A 216 17.56 -3.35 -10.09
N ALA A 217 17.96 -2.14 -9.67
CA ALA A 217 18.88 -1.30 -10.43
C ALA A 217 19.58 -0.25 -9.56
N SER A 218 20.74 0.21 -10.01
CA SER A 218 21.38 1.39 -9.44
C SER A 218 20.56 2.66 -9.71
N PRO A 219 20.76 3.74 -8.91
CA PRO A 219 20.07 5.02 -9.12
C PRO A 219 20.25 5.61 -10.53
N ASN A 220 21.40 5.36 -11.16
CA ASN A 220 21.73 5.91 -12.46
C ASN A 220 21.07 5.11 -13.60
N GLU A 221 21.09 3.78 -13.52
CA GLU A 221 20.38 2.91 -14.47
C GLU A 221 18.87 3.17 -14.42
N PHE A 222 18.30 3.25 -13.21
CA PHE A 222 16.89 3.61 -13.01
C PHE A 222 16.55 4.96 -13.66
N SER A 223 17.38 5.98 -13.43
CA SER A 223 17.18 7.33 -13.98
C SER A 223 17.31 7.38 -15.51
N ALA A 224 18.24 6.60 -16.07
CA ALA A 224 18.42 6.49 -17.52
C ALA A 224 17.23 5.77 -18.15
N CYS A 225 16.78 4.65 -17.58
CA CYS A 225 15.62 3.91 -18.02
C CYS A 225 14.34 4.75 -17.99
N ALA A 226 14.06 5.44 -16.87
CA ALA A 226 12.91 6.32 -16.72
C ALA A 226 12.92 7.47 -17.75
N SER A 227 14.09 8.03 -18.05
CA SER A 227 14.24 9.07 -19.09
C SER A 227 14.00 8.49 -20.49
N GLY A 228 14.48 7.28 -20.75
CA GLY A 228 14.29 6.55 -22.01
C GLY A 228 12.82 6.29 -22.31
N VAL A 229 12.07 5.73 -21.35
CA VAL A 229 10.61 5.51 -21.44
C VAL A 229 9.89 6.81 -21.77
N ARG A 230 10.15 7.87 -20.99
CA ARG A 230 9.53 9.18 -21.22
C ARG A 230 9.84 9.72 -22.60
N ASN A 231 11.11 9.69 -23.04
CA ASN A 231 11.52 10.23 -24.32
C ASN A 231 10.90 9.47 -25.48
N LYS A 232 10.80 8.14 -25.39
CA LYS A 232 10.13 7.29 -26.38
C LYS A 232 8.68 7.74 -26.60
N VAL A 233 7.91 7.83 -25.52
CA VAL A 233 6.49 8.23 -25.59
C VAL A 233 6.32 9.70 -25.96
N LYS A 234 7.20 10.58 -25.48
CA LYS A 234 7.14 12.01 -25.76
C LYS A 234 7.31 12.32 -27.26
N ARG A 235 8.11 11.54 -28.00
CA ARG A 235 8.24 11.73 -29.47
C ARG A 235 6.91 11.59 -30.21
N GLU A 236 6.04 10.70 -29.74
CA GLU A 236 4.78 10.39 -30.40
C GLU A 236 3.61 11.23 -29.86
N TYR A 237 3.58 11.51 -28.56
CA TYR A 237 2.41 12.07 -27.88
C TYR A 237 2.59 13.50 -27.34
N ALA A 238 3.78 14.13 -27.47
CA ALA A 238 4.00 15.49 -26.95
C ALA A 238 3.11 16.56 -27.58
N TRP A 239 2.68 16.38 -28.83
CA TRP A 239 1.84 17.34 -29.55
C TRP A 239 0.50 17.60 -28.85
N MET A 240 -0.01 16.64 -28.05
CA MET A 240 -1.25 16.81 -27.26
C MET A 240 -1.11 17.81 -26.10
N TYR A 241 0.12 18.17 -25.75
CA TYR A 241 0.46 19.05 -24.63
C TYR A 241 1.11 20.34 -25.10
N LYS A 242 0.73 20.81 -26.29
CA LYS A 242 1.21 22.06 -26.89
C LYS A 242 0.09 23.10 -26.96
N THR A 243 0.48 24.37 -26.89
CA THR A 243 -0.39 25.53 -27.09
C THR A 243 0.37 26.62 -27.82
N LYS A 244 -0.32 27.50 -28.56
CA LYS A 244 0.33 28.67 -29.16
C LYS A 244 0.49 29.79 -28.13
N HIS A 245 1.71 30.30 -27.97
CA HIS A 245 1.96 31.54 -27.23
C HIS A 245 1.71 32.72 -28.16
N ARG A 246 0.87 33.65 -27.72
CA ARG A 246 0.50 34.84 -28.49
C ARG A 246 0.96 36.10 -27.78
N ARG A 247 1.52 37.04 -28.54
CA ARG A 247 1.74 38.43 -28.12
C ARG A 247 1.01 39.33 -29.12
N ASP A 248 0.23 40.26 -28.61
CA ASP A 248 -0.58 41.19 -29.43
C ASP A 248 -1.46 40.47 -30.47
N GLY A 249 -2.05 39.33 -30.07
CA GLY A 249 -2.92 38.50 -30.90
C GLY A 249 -2.21 37.57 -31.90
N LYS A 250 -0.90 37.78 -32.17
CA LYS A 250 -0.13 36.95 -33.11
C LYS A 250 0.57 35.80 -32.41
N ALA A 251 0.56 34.62 -33.01
CA ALA A 251 1.32 33.47 -32.52
C ALA A 251 2.82 33.72 -32.72
N THR A 252 3.59 33.72 -31.63
CA THR A 252 5.02 34.05 -31.61
C THR A 252 5.91 32.87 -31.24
N ALA A 253 5.36 31.88 -30.53
CA ALA A 253 6.08 30.66 -30.15
C ALA A 253 5.10 29.52 -29.83
N GLU A 254 5.63 28.30 -29.74
CA GLU A 254 4.92 27.17 -29.14
C GLU A 254 5.24 27.07 -27.65
N GLY A 255 4.22 26.78 -26.84
CA GLY A 255 4.32 26.58 -25.41
C GLY A 255 4.02 25.14 -24.99
N ASP A 256 4.72 24.67 -23.97
CA ASP A 256 4.46 23.37 -23.33
C ASP A 256 3.41 23.53 -22.24
N ILE A 257 2.27 22.85 -22.38
CA ILE A 257 1.22 22.81 -21.36
C ILE A 257 1.77 22.12 -20.11
N LEU A 258 1.63 22.79 -18.98
CA LEU A 258 1.96 22.25 -17.66
C LEU A 258 0.75 21.54 -17.05
N TYR A 259 -0.40 22.22 -17.07
CA TYR A 259 -1.70 21.69 -16.68
C TYR A 259 -2.84 22.55 -17.25
N CYS A 260 -4.02 21.96 -17.32
CA CYS A 260 -5.26 22.62 -17.73
C CYS A 260 -6.29 22.56 -16.60
N ILE A 261 -7.21 23.53 -16.58
CA ILE A 261 -8.35 23.56 -15.66
C ILE A 261 -9.62 23.30 -16.47
N TRP A 262 -10.36 22.28 -16.07
CA TRP A 262 -11.68 21.95 -16.60
C TRP A 262 -12.75 22.34 -15.59
N SER A 263 -13.86 22.90 -16.09
CA SER A 263 -15.01 23.29 -15.29
C SER A 263 -16.22 22.48 -15.68
N GLU A 264 -16.88 21.89 -14.69
CA GLU A 264 -18.21 21.34 -14.84
C GLU A 264 -19.30 22.43 -14.79
N PHE A 265 -20.54 22.01 -15.00
CA PHE A 265 -21.73 22.86 -14.99
C PHE A 265 -22.70 22.44 -13.89
N TYR A 266 -23.29 23.44 -13.24
CA TYR A 266 -24.42 23.28 -12.33
C TYR A 266 -25.73 23.54 -13.05
N GLU A 267 -26.78 22.84 -12.65
CA GLU A 267 -28.15 23.15 -13.04
C GLU A 267 -28.78 24.09 -12.00
N CYS A 268 -29.29 25.26 -12.43
CA CYS A 268 -30.00 26.16 -11.53
C CYS A 268 -31.30 25.53 -11.01
N SER A 269 -31.49 25.46 -9.69
CA SER A 269 -32.70 24.92 -9.08
C SER A 269 -33.98 25.74 -9.30
N ASN A 270 -33.86 26.97 -9.83
CA ASN A 270 -35.00 27.85 -10.11
C ASN A 270 -35.33 27.94 -11.61
N CYS A 271 -34.34 28.19 -12.47
CA CYS A 271 -34.55 28.42 -13.91
C CYS A 271 -33.97 27.33 -14.82
N SER A 272 -33.42 26.25 -14.26
CA SER A 272 -32.80 25.11 -14.98
C SER A 272 -31.67 25.45 -15.96
N SER A 273 -31.18 26.70 -15.95
CA SER A 273 -30.07 27.10 -16.81
C SER A 273 -28.76 26.43 -16.37
N ALA A 274 -27.93 26.05 -17.33
CA ALA A 274 -26.61 25.49 -17.08
C ALA A 274 -25.62 26.60 -16.73
N ILE A 275 -25.04 26.54 -15.53
CA ILE A 275 -24.12 27.54 -15.00
C ILE A 275 -22.73 26.92 -14.90
N ARG A 276 -21.76 27.46 -15.64
CA ARG A 276 -20.38 26.98 -15.57
C ARG A 276 -19.78 27.28 -14.20
N ALA A 277 -19.27 26.25 -13.52
CA ALA A 277 -18.77 26.37 -12.16
C ALA A 277 -17.66 27.43 -12.05
N TRP A 278 -16.73 27.48 -13.01
CA TRP A 278 -15.65 28.47 -13.05
C TRP A 278 -16.14 29.91 -12.91
N ASP A 279 -17.14 30.30 -13.71
CA ASP A 279 -17.66 31.67 -13.71
C ASP A 279 -18.45 31.99 -12.43
N ALA A 280 -19.09 30.98 -11.85
CA ALA A 280 -19.93 31.12 -10.67
C ALA A 280 -19.14 31.19 -9.36
N ILE A 281 -18.15 30.31 -9.18
CA ILE A 281 -17.52 30.07 -7.88
C ILE A 281 -16.09 30.60 -7.78
N VAL A 282 -15.38 30.84 -8.89
CA VAL A 282 -13.97 31.26 -8.83
C VAL A 282 -13.87 32.78 -8.70
N ASP A 283 -13.45 33.25 -7.52
CA ASP A 283 -13.22 34.67 -7.26
C ASP A 283 -11.71 34.94 -7.22
N ARG A 284 -11.13 35.19 -8.40
CA ARG A 284 -9.69 35.47 -8.54
C ARG A 284 -9.28 36.76 -7.85
N LYS A 285 -10.15 37.79 -7.84
CA LYS A 285 -9.87 39.08 -7.22
C LYS A 285 -9.66 38.94 -5.71
N ASN A 286 -10.48 38.10 -5.06
CA ASN A 286 -10.41 37.86 -3.63
C ASN A 286 -9.68 36.56 -3.26
N SER A 287 -9.08 35.87 -4.23
CA SER A 287 -8.35 34.62 -4.03
C SER A 287 -9.14 33.59 -3.24
N ARG A 288 -10.36 33.26 -3.69
CA ARG A 288 -11.24 32.30 -2.99
C ARG A 288 -12.20 31.57 -3.93
N LEU A 289 -12.70 30.43 -3.46
CA LEU A 289 -13.87 29.77 -4.02
C LEU A 289 -15.12 30.17 -3.23
N ARG A 290 -16.15 30.66 -3.92
CA ARG A 290 -17.44 31.03 -3.32
C ARG A 290 -18.26 29.78 -3.02
N LYS A 291 -18.91 29.74 -1.86
CA LYS A 291 -19.90 28.70 -1.51
C LYS A 291 -21.29 29.00 -2.08
N SER A 292 -21.63 30.28 -2.19
CA SER A 292 -22.88 30.76 -2.75
C SER A 292 -22.66 31.87 -3.79
N PHE A 293 -23.58 31.97 -4.74
CA PHE A 293 -23.55 32.94 -5.83
C PHE A 293 -24.96 33.19 -6.37
N ASN A 294 -25.16 34.32 -7.05
CA ASN A 294 -26.41 34.60 -7.74
C ASN A 294 -26.37 33.96 -9.13
N CYS A 295 -27.45 33.27 -9.52
CA CYS A 295 -27.60 32.74 -10.86
C CYS A 295 -27.45 33.86 -11.90
N PRO A 296 -26.59 33.71 -12.92
CA PRO A 296 -26.39 34.76 -13.93
C PRO A 296 -27.60 34.95 -14.85
N PHE A 297 -28.58 34.03 -14.81
CA PHE A 297 -29.76 34.06 -15.69
C PHE A 297 -31.04 34.53 -15.00
N CYS A 298 -31.27 34.17 -13.73
CA CYS A 298 -32.47 34.53 -12.98
C CYS A 298 -32.21 35.24 -11.64
N SER A 299 -30.93 35.48 -11.30
CA SER A 299 -30.49 36.17 -10.08
C SER A 299 -30.84 35.51 -8.74
N THR A 300 -31.52 34.35 -8.72
CA THR A 300 -31.73 33.56 -7.50
C THR A 300 -30.40 33.24 -6.83
N MET A 301 -30.33 33.38 -5.51
CA MET A 301 -29.16 33.00 -4.72
C MET A 301 -29.09 31.47 -4.62
N LEU A 302 -27.95 30.89 -5.01
CA LEU A 302 -27.71 29.46 -5.03
C LEU A 302 -26.53 29.08 -4.12
N GLU A 303 -26.61 27.91 -3.50
CA GLU A 303 -25.49 27.29 -2.77
C GLU A 303 -24.95 26.11 -3.58
N LYS A 304 -23.64 26.13 -3.88
CA LYS A 304 -23.06 25.17 -4.84
C LYS A 304 -23.25 23.70 -4.46
N ASP A 305 -23.19 23.38 -3.17
CA ASP A 305 -23.23 22.00 -2.66
C ASP A 305 -24.66 21.40 -2.75
N SER A 306 -25.67 22.23 -3.01
CA SER A 306 -27.07 21.83 -3.22
C SER A 306 -27.45 21.63 -4.69
N LEU A 307 -26.58 22.03 -5.62
CA LEU A 307 -26.90 22.02 -7.05
C LEU A 307 -26.57 20.67 -7.69
N ARG A 308 -27.42 20.28 -8.64
CA ARG A 308 -27.16 19.13 -9.51
C ARG A 308 -26.09 19.50 -10.53
N ARG A 309 -25.31 18.50 -10.96
CA ARG A 309 -24.36 18.63 -12.07
C ARG A 309 -25.11 18.35 -13.37
N VAL A 310 -24.86 19.18 -14.39
CA VAL A 310 -25.42 18.97 -15.73
C VAL A 310 -24.66 17.83 -16.39
N THR A 311 -25.39 16.88 -16.97
CA THR A 311 -24.82 15.77 -17.74
C THR A 311 -24.89 16.03 -19.24
N GLU A 312 -24.04 15.34 -20.00
CA GLU A 312 -24.04 15.32 -21.45
C GLU A 312 -23.82 13.90 -21.97
N THR A 313 -24.30 13.63 -23.18
CA THR A 313 -24.04 12.39 -23.91
C THR A 313 -22.84 12.58 -24.83
N TYR A 314 -21.91 11.62 -24.82
CA TYR A 314 -20.77 11.56 -25.72
C TYR A 314 -20.60 10.14 -26.28
N TYR A 315 -19.89 10.02 -27.40
CA TYR A 315 -19.51 8.70 -27.92
C TYR A 315 -18.23 8.22 -27.22
N ASP A 316 -18.32 7.12 -26.46
CA ASP A 316 -17.17 6.52 -25.82
C ASP A 316 -16.51 5.51 -26.76
N SER A 317 -15.33 5.86 -27.29
CA SER A 317 -14.62 5.01 -28.25
C SER A 317 -14.04 3.72 -27.64
N LEU A 318 -13.85 3.65 -26.33
CA LEU A 318 -13.43 2.40 -25.66
C LEU A 318 -14.62 1.46 -25.46
N LEU A 319 -15.83 1.99 -25.25
CA LEU A 319 -17.05 1.19 -25.10
C LEU A 319 -17.80 0.95 -26.42
N GLY A 320 -17.48 1.70 -27.48
CA GLY A 320 -18.13 1.63 -28.78
C GLY A 320 -19.61 2.07 -28.76
N LYS A 321 -19.99 2.94 -27.81
CA LYS A 321 -21.40 3.36 -27.63
C LYS A 321 -21.54 4.78 -27.08
N ALA A 322 -22.73 5.35 -27.24
CA ALA A 322 -23.12 6.56 -26.54
C ALA A 322 -23.13 6.31 -25.01
N SER A 323 -22.50 7.20 -24.26
CA SER A 323 -22.38 7.16 -22.81
C SER A 323 -22.65 8.54 -22.22
N GLU A 324 -23.05 8.58 -20.95
CA GLU A 324 -23.31 9.81 -20.21
C GLU A 324 -22.11 10.19 -19.35
N ARG A 325 -21.87 11.50 -19.16
CA ARG A 325 -20.90 12.04 -18.20
C ARG A 325 -21.36 13.39 -17.67
N ASN A 326 -20.80 13.84 -16.55
CA ASN A 326 -20.90 15.26 -16.17
C ASN A 326 -20.28 16.12 -17.27
N LYS A 327 -21.04 17.13 -17.73
CA LYS A 327 -20.62 18.08 -18.74
C LYS A 327 -19.45 18.89 -18.21
N SER A 328 -18.36 18.96 -18.97
CA SER A 328 -17.17 19.75 -18.61
C SER A 328 -16.52 20.44 -19.81
N GLU A 329 -15.93 21.61 -19.55
CA GLU A 329 -15.24 22.42 -20.56
C GLU A 329 -13.87 22.89 -20.06
N LEU A 330 -12.90 22.97 -20.97
CA LEU A 330 -11.61 23.61 -20.70
C LEU A 330 -11.83 25.11 -20.47
N VAL A 331 -11.37 25.64 -19.34
CA VAL A 331 -11.54 27.06 -18.99
C VAL A 331 -10.22 27.81 -18.87
N TRP A 332 -9.12 27.12 -18.55
CA TRP A 332 -7.84 27.78 -18.34
C TRP A 332 -6.65 26.85 -18.66
N ILE A 333 -5.57 27.41 -19.20
CA ILE A 333 -4.37 26.68 -19.60
C ILE A 333 -3.16 27.34 -18.93
N HIS A 334 -2.38 26.55 -18.18
CA HIS A 334 -1.08 26.97 -17.67
C HIS A 334 0.02 26.29 -18.48
N TYR A 335 0.97 27.08 -18.98
CA TYR A 335 1.99 26.61 -19.90
C TYR A 335 3.31 27.35 -19.71
N LYS A 336 4.37 26.89 -20.37
CA LYS A 336 5.68 27.56 -20.38
C LYS A 336 6.20 27.75 -21.80
N VAL A 337 6.98 28.80 -21.98
CA VAL A 337 7.80 29.05 -23.18
C VAL A 337 9.24 29.26 -22.68
N GLY A 338 10.11 28.31 -23.00
CA GLY A 338 11.43 28.24 -22.37
C GLY A 338 11.30 28.07 -20.84
N SER A 339 11.88 29.01 -20.09
CA SER A 339 11.80 29.06 -18.61
C SER A 339 10.62 29.87 -18.07
N SER A 340 9.96 30.67 -18.90
CA SER A 340 8.90 31.59 -18.48
C SER A 340 7.54 30.89 -18.46
N ARG A 341 6.75 31.13 -17.41
CA ARG A 341 5.41 30.57 -17.24
C ARG A 341 4.34 31.58 -17.64
N PHE A 342 3.29 31.08 -18.26
CA PHE A 342 2.17 31.87 -18.76
C PHE A 342 0.87 31.14 -18.46
N GLU A 343 -0.22 31.89 -18.53
CA GLU A 343 -1.58 31.38 -18.43
C GLU A 343 -2.48 32.07 -19.45
N LYS A 344 -3.51 31.36 -19.94
CA LYS A 344 -4.53 31.93 -20.82
C LYS A 344 -5.85 31.18 -20.73
N ALA A 345 -6.93 31.83 -21.14
CA ALA A 345 -8.15 31.14 -21.56
C ALA A 345 -7.89 30.37 -22.88
N PRO A 346 -8.57 29.25 -23.12
CA PRO A 346 -8.43 28.51 -24.37
C PRO A 346 -8.87 29.35 -25.58
N ASP A 347 -8.10 29.25 -26.67
CA ASP A 347 -8.40 29.86 -27.96
C ASP A 347 -8.84 28.81 -29.00
N ALA A 348 -9.15 29.26 -30.22
CA ALA A 348 -9.63 28.37 -31.29
C ALA A 348 -8.64 27.25 -31.66
N ASP A 349 -7.34 27.47 -31.52
CA ASP A 349 -6.33 26.44 -31.80
C ASP A 349 -6.34 25.37 -30.70
N ASP A 350 -6.51 25.76 -29.44
CA ASP A 350 -6.61 24.81 -28.32
C ASP A 350 -7.87 23.95 -28.45
N LEU A 351 -9.00 24.55 -28.84
CA LEU A 351 -10.26 23.81 -29.07
C LEU A 351 -10.15 22.87 -30.26
N ALA A 352 -9.45 23.26 -31.33
CA ALA A 352 -9.17 22.38 -32.47
C ALA A 352 -8.25 21.22 -32.07
N LEU A 353 -7.26 21.47 -31.22
CA LEU A 353 -6.39 20.43 -30.66
C LEU A 353 -7.19 19.40 -29.84
N LEU A 354 -8.11 19.85 -28.99
CA LEU A 354 -8.97 18.96 -28.20
C LEU A 354 -9.84 18.06 -29.09
N ARG A 355 -10.46 18.61 -30.14
CA ARG A 355 -11.23 17.81 -31.10
C ARG A 355 -10.38 16.72 -31.75
N ARG A 356 -9.17 17.09 -32.21
CA ARG A 356 -8.21 16.14 -32.77
C ARG A 356 -7.83 15.03 -31.78
N ILE A 357 -7.74 15.34 -30.48
CA ILE A 357 -7.47 14.37 -29.43
C ILE A 357 -8.66 13.44 -29.22
N ASP A 358 -9.88 13.97 -29.22
CA ASP A 358 -11.10 13.19 -29.05
C ASP A 358 -11.32 12.20 -30.19
N ASP A 359 -10.90 12.57 -31.41
CA ASP A 359 -10.93 11.72 -32.61
C ASP A 359 -9.86 10.61 -32.61
N LEU A 360 -8.94 10.59 -31.64
CA LEU A 360 -7.93 9.52 -31.57
C LEU A 360 -8.59 8.16 -31.30
N PRO A 361 -8.05 7.08 -31.89
CA PRO A 361 -8.49 5.73 -31.59
C PRO A 361 -8.33 5.42 -30.10
N SER A 362 -8.89 4.29 -29.69
CA SER A 362 -8.71 3.78 -28.33
C SER A 362 -7.22 3.66 -28.01
N PRO A 363 -6.78 4.11 -26.81
CA PRO A 363 -5.37 4.05 -26.43
C PRO A 363 -4.79 2.63 -26.52
N PRO A 364 -3.54 2.47 -26.97
CA PRO A 364 -2.89 1.17 -26.99
C PRO A 364 -2.72 0.62 -25.57
N GLY A 365 -2.96 -0.70 -25.39
CA GLY A 365 -2.81 -1.39 -24.10
C GLY A 365 -3.90 -1.12 -23.06
N ILE A 366 -4.90 -0.28 -23.38
CA ILE A 366 -5.97 0.11 -22.47
C ILE A 366 -7.26 -0.60 -22.87
N ARG A 367 -7.92 -1.25 -21.90
CA ARG A 367 -9.19 -1.97 -22.09
C ARG A 367 -10.28 -1.37 -21.21
N PRO A 368 -11.56 -1.37 -21.63
CA PRO A 368 -12.64 -0.94 -20.75
C PRO A 368 -12.82 -1.94 -19.60
N VAL A 369 -12.71 -1.46 -18.36
CA VAL A 369 -12.92 -2.25 -17.15
C VAL A 369 -13.96 -1.55 -16.28
N LYS A 370 -15.06 -2.24 -15.98
CA LYS A 370 -16.09 -1.74 -15.07
C LYS A 370 -15.48 -1.49 -13.69
N MET A 371 -15.83 -0.36 -13.07
CA MET A 371 -15.40 -0.07 -11.70
C MET A 371 -15.82 -1.19 -10.75
N ASN A 372 -14.87 -1.73 -9.98
CA ASN A 372 -15.06 -2.88 -9.08
C ASN A 372 -15.79 -4.06 -9.73
N PHE A 373 -15.68 -4.21 -11.06
CA PHE A 373 -16.34 -5.26 -11.85
C PHE A 373 -17.88 -5.25 -11.75
N ARG A 374 -18.49 -4.11 -11.46
CA ARG A 374 -19.93 -3.96 -11.22
C ARG A 374 -20.48 -2.70 -11.89
N ASP A 375 -21.81 -2.63 -12.02
CA ASP A 375 -22.50 -1.39 -12.42
C ASP A 375 -22.70 -0.45 -11.22
N PRO A 376 -22.84 0.87 -11.44
CA PRO A 376 -23.11 1.82 -10.36
C PRO A 376 -24.38 1.50 -9.55
N PRO A 377 -24.39 1.76 -8.22
CA PRO A 377 -23.25 2.17 -7.39
C PRO A 377 -22.26 1.01 -7.26
N TRP A 378 -20.99 1.22 -7.58
CA TRP A 378 -20.00 0.12 -7.67
C TRP A 378 -19.21 -0.13 -6.37
N GLY A 379 -19.44 0.64 -5.31
CA GLY A 379 -18.66 0.57 -4.07
C GLY A 379 -19.07 1.56 -2.98
N ASP A 380 -18.50 1.43 -1.79
CA ASP A 380 -18.68 2.33 -0.66
C ASP A 380 -18.16 3.75 -0.95
N LEU A 381 -17.21 3.90 -1.89
CA LEU A 381 -16.69 5.21 -2.33
C LEU A 381 -17.56 5.87 -3.42
N TYR A 382 -18.58 5.20 -3.94
CA TYR A 382 -19.46 5.76 -4.97
C TYR A 382 -20.35 6.89 -4.44
N ARG A 383 -20.49 8.01 -5.16
CA ARG A 383 -21.49 9.07 -4.89
C ARG A 383 -22.19 9.49 -6.17
N SER A 384 -23.52 9.44 -6.19
CA SER A 384 -24.36 9.69 -7.37
C SER A 384 -24.16 11.04 -8.04
N GLY A 385 -23.77 12.09 -7.29
CA GLY A 385 -23.52 13.41 -7.87
C GLY A 385 -22.29 13.44 -8.77
N TYR A 386 -21.10 13.39 -8.18
CA TYR A 386 -19.86 13.52 -8.93
C TYR A 386 -19.42 12.25 -9.69
N HIS A 387 -20.08 11.12 -9.48
CA HIS A 387 -19.89 9.90 -10.28
C HIS A 387 -21.04 9.64 -11.28
N ALA A 388 -21.87 10.62 -11.59
CA ALA A 388 -22.84 10.49 -12.69
C ALA A 388 -22.11 10.15 -14.00
N GLY A 389 -22.51 9.04 -14.63
CA GLY A 389 -21.86 8.50 -15.83
C GLY A 389 -20.55 7.71 -15.59
N VAL A 390 -20.03 7.63 -14.36
CA VAL A 390 -18.79 6.89 -14.05
C VAL A 390 -19.10 5.41 -13.83
N THR A 391 -18.93 4.62 -14.89
CA THR A 391 -19.17 3.16 -14.90
C THR A 391 -17.87 2.35 -15.03
N HIS A 392 -16.82 2.93 -15.60
CA HIS A 392 -15.55 2.25 -15.92
C HIS A 392 -14.35 3.04 -15.42
N ALA A 393 -13.22 2.36 -15.18
CA ALA A 393 -11.98 2.97 -14.68
C ALA A 393 -11.47 4.10 -15.60
N HIS A 394 -11.58 3.94 -16.91
CA HIS A 394 -11.09 4.94 -17.86
C HIS A 394 -11.85 6.29 -17.76
N HIS A 395 -13.05 6.31 -17.17
CA HIS A 395 -13.81 7.55 -16.98
C HIS A 395 -13.12 8.53 -16.00
N PHE A 396 -12.22 8.03 -15.13
CA PHE A 396 -11.41 8.84 -14.23
C PHE A 396 -10.29 9.62 -14.92
N PHE A 397 -10.09 9.45 -16.23
CA PHE A 397 -9.02 10.09 -16.98
C PHE A 397 -9.59 10.90 -18.14
N THR A 398 -8.90 11.97 -18.52
CA THR A 398 -9.17 12.66 -19.79
C THR A 398 -8.60 11.83 -20.94
N LYS A 399 -9.11 12.02 -22.16
CA LYS A 399 -8.68 11.24 -23.33
C LYS A 399 -7.16 11.32 -23.54
N ARG A 400 -6.57 12.54 -23.54
CA ARG A 400 -5.11 12.68 -23.72
C ARG A 400 -4.28 12.06 -22.59
N ASN A 401 -4.70 12.20 -21.32
CA ASN A 401 -3.97 11.61 -20.20
C ASN A 401 -4.06 10.08 -20.27
N LEU A 402 -5.25 9.52 -20.52
CA LEU A 402 -5.43 8.08 -20.70
C LEU A 402 -4.55 7.53 -21.82
N THR A 403 -4.53 8.19 -22.99
CA THR A 403 -3.66 7.82 -24.11
C THR A 403 -2.19 7.81 -23.72
N THR A 404 -1.75 8.87 -23.04
CA THR A 404 -0.35 9.03 -22.65
C THR A 404 0.06 8.01 -21.59
N LEU A 405 -0.79 7.77 -20.59
CA LEU A 405 -0.53 6.80 -19.53
C LEU A 405 -0.49 5.37 -20.07
N GLY A 406 -1.38 5.01 -21.01
CA GLY A 406 -1.34 3.72 -21.71
C GLY A 406 -0.03 3.53 -22.47
N ALA A 407 0.39 4.53 -23.24
CA ALA A 407 1.67 4.47 -23.95
C ALA A 407 2.89 4.40 -23.01
N LEU A 408 2.85 5.10 -21.86
CA LEU A 408 3.89 5.00 -20.82
C LEU A 408 3.93 3.60 -20.20
N ARG A 409 2.77 2.99 -19.92
CA ARG A 409 2.68 1.60 -19.43
C ARG A 409 3.31 0.63 -20.41
N GLU A 410 2.92 0.67 -21.68
CA GLU A 410 3.45 -0.24 -22.70
C GLU A 410 4.96 -0.07 -22.90
N ALA A 411 5.44 1.18 -22.88
CA ALA A 411 6.86 1.46 -22.95
C ALA A 411 7.62 0.99 -21.69
N ALA A 412 7.02 1.08 -20.50
CA ALA A 412 7.57 0.60 -19.24
C ALA A 412 7.73 -0.93 -19.22
N LEU A 413 6.70 -1.67 -19.67
CA LEU A 413 6.70 -3.13 -19.72
C LEU A 413 7.77 -3.71 -20.67
N GLN A 414 8.20 -2.91 -21.65
CA GLN A 414 9.26 -3.27 -22.60
C GLN A 414 10.66 -2.93 -22.09
N THR A 415 10.84 -2.50 -20.86
CA THR A 415 12.18 -2.19 -20.33
C THR A 415 12.80 -3.40 -19.64
N PRO A 416 14.13 -3.41 -19.41
CA PRO A 416 14.79 -4.42 -18.56
C PRO A 416 14.36 -4.38 -17.08
N MET A 417 13.63 -3.34 -16.64
CA MET A 417 13.20 -3.17 -15.24
C MET A 417 11.73 -2.73 -15.16
N PRO A 418 10.79 -3.56 -15.68
CA PRO A 418 9.42 -3.14 -15.89
C PRO A 418 8.71 -2.78 -14.58
N GLN A 419 8.97 -3.50 -13.49
CA GLN A 419 8.38 -3.26 -12.17
C GLN A 419 8.81 -1.89 -11.63
N ALA A 420 10.08 -1.50 -11.80
CA ALA A 420 10.57 -0.19 -11.39
C ALA A 420 9.92 0.95 -12.22
N MET A 421 9.65 0.72 -13.50
CA MET A 421 8.98 1.71 -14.36
C MET A 421 7.48 1.81 -14.08
N LEU A 422 6.81 0.68 -13.78
CA LEU A 422 5.43 0.66 -13.29
C LEU A 422 5.33 1.38 -11.94
N PHE A 423 6.32 1.27 -11.06
CA PHE A 423 6.38 2.01 -9.81
C PHE A 423 6.48 3.54 -10.00
N VAL A 424 7.14 4.00 -11.07
CA VAL A 424 7.08 5.43 -11.47
C VAL A 424 5.67 5.78 -11.91
N LEU A 425 5.06 4.96 -12.77
CA LEU A 425 3.71 5.19 -13.30
C LEU A 425 2.66 5.28 -12.17
N THR A 426 2.57 4.26 -11.31
CA THR A 426 1.64 4.22 -10.18
C THR A 426 1.94 5.32 -9.16
N GLY A 427 3.18 5.80 -9.09
CA GLY A 427 3.55 6.94 -8.26
C GLY A 427 2.77 8.23 -8.54
N PHE A 428 2.15 8.38 -9.72
CA PHE A 428 1.37 9.59 -10.08
C PHE A 428 0.09 9.37 -10.91
N VAL A 429 -0.24 8.14 -11.32
CA VAL A 429 -1.50 7.88 -12.07
C VAL A 429 -2.70 8.48 -11.33
N ASP A 430 -2.83 8.16 -10.05
CA ASP A 430 -3.95 8.64 -9.26
C ASP A 430 -3.74 10.08 -8.77
N ASN A 431 -2.55 10.35 -8.24
CA ASN A 431 -2.12 11.67 -7.81
C ASN A 431 -1.47 12.41 -8.99
N HIS A 432 -2.20 13.34 -9.61
CA HIS A 432 -1.79 14.24 -10.72
C HIS A 432 -2.23 13.83 -12.14
N ALA A 433 -2.44 12.56 -12.49
CA ALA A 433 -2.89 12.24 -13.86
C ALA A 433 -4.40 12.00 -14.01
N SER A 434 -5.12 11.73 -12.92
CA SER A 434 -6.57 11.54 -12.91
C SER A 434 -7.37 12.85 -12.87
N LYS A 435 -8.66 12.78 -13.20
CA LYS A 435 -9.64 13.88 -13.05
C LYS A 435 -9.91 14.24 -11.58
N ARG A 436 -9.40 13.46 -10.62
CA ARG A 436 -9.59 13.70 -9.18
C ARG A 436 -8.78 14.88 -8.65
N ASN A 437 -7.80 15.39 -9.41
CA ASN A 437 -7.04 16.57 -8.99
C ASN A 437 -7.91 17.81 -9.01
N ARG A 438 -7.71 18.66 -8.01
CA ARG A 438 -8.57 19.79 -7.71
C ARG A 438 -7.85 21.10 -8.00
N TYR A 439 -8.60 22.09 -8.47
CA TYR A 439 -8.13 23.46 -8.44
C TYR A 439 -8.30 24.05 -7.04
N LEU A 440 -7.24 24.67 -6.52
CA LEU A 440 -7.25 25.37 -5.24
C LEU A 440 -6.90 26.84 -5.46
N ILE A 441 -7.72 27.74 -4.93
CA ILE A 441 -7.41 29.17 -4.83
C ILE A 441 -7.83 29.65 -3.44
N ASP A 442 -6.86 30.16 -2.70
CA ASP A 442 -7.01 30.68 -1.34
C ASP A 442 -6.00 31.82 -1.11
N ARG A 443 -5.96 32.38 0.10
CA ARG A 443 -5.03 33.48 0.43
C ARG A 443 -3.56 33.10 0.33
N HIS A 444 -3.20 31.83 0.51
CA HIS A 444 -1.83 31.31 0.39
C HIS A 444 -1.50 30.94 -1.07
N HIS A 445 -2.51 30.70 -1.90
CA HIS A 445 -2.43 30.36 -3.31
C HIS A 445 -3.22 31.38 -4.13
N SER A 446 -2.86 32.65 -4.04
CA SER A 446 -3.65 33.75 -4.61
C SER A 446 -3.79 33.72 -6.13
N ALA A 447 -2.80 33.14 -6.83
CA ALA A 447 -2.85 32.89 -8.27
C ALA A 447 -3.61 31.59 -8.63
N GLY A 448 -4.01 30.80 -7.64
CA GLY A 448 -4.49 29.44 -7.80
C GLY A 448 -3.37 28.43 -8.05
N THR A 449 -3.64 27.16 -7.74
CA THR A 449 -2.70 26.05 -7.94
C THR A 449 -3.43 24.73 -8.15
N THR A 450 -2.69 23.74 -8.63
CA THR A 450 -3.13 22.35 -8.64
C THR A 450 -3.01 21.75 -7.24
N CYS A 451 -4.06 21.08 -6.78
CA CYS A 451 -4.07 20.30 -5.56
C CYS A 451 -4.36 18.83 -5.90
N GLY A 452 -3.70 17.91 -5.21
CA GLY A 452 -3.93 16.47 -5.39
C GLY A 452 -5.35 16.04 -5.00
N PRO A 453 -5.69 14.76 -5.27
CA PRO A 453 -6.99 14.21 -4.91
C PRO A 453 -7.24 14.26 -3.40
N LEU A 454 -8.51 14.19 -3.01
CA LEU A 454 -8.88 14.00 -1.60
C LEU A 454 -8.57 12.57 -1.18
N SER A 455 -7.79 12.42 -0.10
CA SER A 455 -7.47 11.12 0.50
C SER A 455 -8.73 10.34 0.89
N ASN A 456 -8.67 9.01 0.75
CA ASN A 456 -9.74 8.06 1.09
C ASN A 456 -11.10 8.38 0.44
N SER A 457 -11.07 8.86 -0.81
CA SER A 457 -12.28 9.12 -1.61
C SER A 457 -11.95 9.04 -3.09
N LEU A 458 -12.89 8.63 -3.94
CA LEU A 458 -12.74 8.72 -5.40
C LEU A 458 -13.32 10.03 -5.97
N TYR A 459 -13.26 11.12 -5.20
CA TYR A 459 -13.89 12.40 -5.54
C TYR A 459 -13.43 12.99 -6.90
N ILE A 460 -14.39 13.28 -7.78
CA ILE A 460 -14.18 14.06 -9.00
C ILE A 460 -14.69 15.51 -8.77
N PRO A 461 -13.79 16.50 -8.65
CA PRO A 461 -14.19 17.89 -8.43
C PRO A 461 -14.92 18.52 -9.61
N GLU A 462 -15.70 19.55 -9.32
CA GLU A 462 -16.30 20.44 -10.31
C GLU A 462 -15.25 21.26 -11.08
N LEU A 463 -14.07 21.49 -10.48
CA LEU A 463 -12.92 22.17 -11.07
C LEU A 463 -11.73 21.22 -11.07
N GLN A 464 -11.49 20.57 -12.21
CA GLN A 464 -10.52 19.50 -12.37
C GLN A 464 -9.20 20.06 -12.89
N CYS A 465 -8.09 19.64 -12.29
CA CYS A 465 -6.74 19.97 -12.78
C CYS A 465 -6.16 18.81 -13.58
N GLU A 466 -6.13 18.96 -14.90
CA GLU A 466 -5.52 17.99 -15.80
C GLU A 466 -4.03 18.29 -15.98
N VAL A 467 -3.18 17.62 -15.21
CA VAL A 467 -1.72 17.83 -15.24
C VAL A 467 -1.08 17.03 -16.38
N ASN A 468 -0.07 17.60 -17.02
CA ASN A 468 0.73 16.93 -18.04
C ASN A 468 1.53 15.74 -17.44
N PRO A 469 1.24 14.49 -17.85
CA PRO A 469 1.89 13.28 -17.31
C PRO A 469 3.40 13.26 -17.46
N PHE A 470 3.97 13.83 -18.53
CA PHE A 470 5.42 13.81 -18.75
C PHE A 470 6.18 14.61 -17.68
N ASN A 471 5.62 15.76 -17.27
CA ASN A 471 6.23 16.58 -16.23
C ASN A 471 6.17 15.88 -14.88
N THR A 472 5.10 15.13 -14.62
CA THR A 472 4.93 14.41 -13.36
C THR A 472 5.79 13.16 -13.32
N TRP A 473 5.90 12.41 -14.42
CA TRP A 473 6.84 11.30 -14.57
C TRP A 473 8.26 11.69 -14.15
N ASP A 474 8.79 12.79 -14.69
CA ASP A 474 10.13 13.29 -14.35
C ASP A 474 10.28 13.63 -12.86
N LYS A 475 9.28 14.28 -12.27
CA LYS A 475 9.30 14.64 -10.85
C LYS A 475 9.25 13.38 -9.97
N THR A 476 8.40 12.42 -10.32
CA THR A 476 8.24 11.16 -9.59
C THR A 476 9.49 10.32 -9.69
N ALA A 477 10.04 10.10 -10.89
CA ALA A 477 11.30 9.39 -11.09
C ALA A 477 12.45 10.07 -10.34
N LYS A 478 12.58 11.40 -10.38
CA LYS A 478 13.61 12.12 -9.63
C LYS A 478 13.45 11.93 -8.12
N LYS A 479 12.22 11.95 -7.60
CA LYS A 479 11.92 11.72 -6.19
C LYS A 479 12.23 10.28 -5.76
N GLN A 480 11.90 9.31 -6.61
CA GLN A 480 12.14 7.88 -6.35
C GLN A 480 13.62 7.51 -6.51
N LYS A 481 14.41 8.23 -7.31
CA LYS A 481 15.85 7.97 -7.47
C LYS A 481 16.59 7.86 -6.12
N SER A 482 16.21 8.65 -5.12
CA SER A 482 16.85 8.60 -3.79
C SER A 482 16.54 7.32 -3.03
N SER A 483 15.38 6.67 -3.24
CA SER A 483 15.10 5.37 -2.61
C SER A 483 15.95 4.25 -3.22
N PHE A 484 16.27 4.33 -4.51
CA PHE A 484 17.20 3.40 -5.17
C PHE A 484 18.66 3.59 -4.73
N ALA A 485 19.01 4.73 -4.13
CA ALA A 485 20.37 4.99 -3.65
C ALA A 485 20.67 4.31 -2.31
N ILE A 486 19.65 3.78 -1.64
CA ILE A 486 19.79 3.07 -0.38
C ILE A 486 20.16 1.62 -0.70
N ALA A 487 21.45 1.31 -0.51
CA ALA A 487 22.01 -0.02 -0.71
C ALA A 487 21.38 -1.01 0.26
N ARG A 488 20.75 -2.06 -0.29
CA ARG A 488 20.02 -3.07 0.47
C ARG A 488 20.27 -4.44 -0.18
N PRO A 489 20.66 -5.47 0.59
CA PRO A 489 20.67 -6.83 0.07
C PRO A 489 19.23 -7.27 -0.24
N SER A 490 19.04 -7.97 -1.37
CA SER A 490 17.75 -8.56 -1.74
C SER A 490 17.45 -9.72 -0.81
N ALA A 491 16.52 -9.52 0.12
CA ALA A 491 16.27 -10.45 1.23
C ALA A 491 14.76 -10.71 1.44
N SER A 492 13.94 -10.59 0.40
CA SER A 492 12.49 -10.74 0.57
C SER A 492 11.86 -11.60 -0.52
N ALA A 493 10.85 -12.37 -0.13
CA ALA A 493 9.91 -13.02 -1.03
C ALA A 493 8.53 -12.38 -0.81
N ILE A 494 7.79 -12.13 -1.90
CA ILE A 494 6.49 -11.45 -1.90
C ILE A 494 5.45 -12.35 -2.55
N THR A 495 4.27 -12.44 -1.93
CA THR A 495 3.11 -13.20 -2.42
C THR A 495 1.86 -12.32 -2.43
N THR A 496 0.97 -12.54 -3.40
CA THR A 496 -0.32 -11.84 -3.48
C THR A 496 -1.44 -12.81 -3.10
N GLU A 497 -1.79 -12.83 -1.82
CA GLU A 497 -2.72 -13.77 -1.18
C GLU A 497 -3.53 -13.08 -0.08
N ALA A 498 -4.66 -13.69 0.32
CA ALA A 498 -5.51 -13.17 1.39
C ALA A 498 -5.15 -13.73 2.77
N SER A 499 -5.98 -14.60 3.34
CA SER A 499 -5.89 -15.05 4.72
C SER A 499 -5.02 -16.30 4.93
N ARG A 500 -4.65 -16.99 3.84
CA ARG A 500 -3.89 -18.24 3.86
C ARG A 500 -2.60 -18.12 3.05
N LEU A 501 -1.49 -18.50 3.66
CA LEU A 501 -0.14 -18.52 3.08
C LEU A 501 0.16 -19.93 2.58
N SER A 502 -0.43 -20.28 1.42
CA SER A 502 -0.55 -21.66 0.92
C SER A 502 0.78 -22.38 0.75
N HIS A 503 1.85 -21.63 0.53
CA HIS A 503 3.20 -22.15 0.26
C HIS A 503 4.21 -21.85 1.37
N VAL A 504 3.74 -21.37 2.54
CA VAL A 504 4.59 -21.18 3.73
C VAL A 504 4.40 -22.39 4.66
N PRO A 505 5.45 -23.18 4.95
CA PRO A 505 5.37 -24.31 5.86
C PRO A 505 4.97 -23.94 7.29
N ASP A 506 4.49 -24.92 8.05
CA ASP A 506 4.23 -24.77 9.48
C ASP A 506 5.52 -24.47 10.25
N LYS A 507 5.44 -23.64 11.29
CA LYS A 507 6.55 -23.39 12.25
C LYS A 507 7.87 -23.01 11.56
N SER A 508 7.82 -22.18 10.52
CA SER A 508 8.98 -21.77 9.73
C SER A 508 9.37 -20.30 9.90
N ILE A 509 8.53 -19.48 10.54
CA ILE A 509 8.74 -18.04 10.72
C ILE A 509 9.23 -17.73 12.14
N ASP A 510 10.24 -16.88 12.26
CA ASP A 510 10.86 -16.49 13.53
C ASP A 510 10.19 -15.30 14.22
N TYR A 511 9.53 -14.43 13.45
CA TYR A 511 8.82 -13.27 13.96
C TYR A 511 7.76 -12.76 12.98
N VAL A 512 6.62 -12.29 13.51
CA VAL A 512 5.54 -11.69 12.72
C VAL A 512 5.38 -10.23 13.11
N PHE A 513 5.37 -9.32 12.12
CA PHE A 513 4.86 -7.96 12.29
C PHE A 513 3.61 -7.79 11.43
N ILE A 514 2.61 -7.08 11.91
CA ILE A 514 1.37 -6.91 11.15
C ILE A 514 0.72 -5.55 11.44
N ASP A 515 0.35 -4.82 10.37
CA ASP A 515 -0.42 -3.57 10.41
C ASP A 515 -1.78 -3.78 9.72
N PRO A 516 -2.78 -4.35 10.42
CA PRO A 516 -4.03 -4.75 9.81
C PRO A 516 -4.93 -3.56 9.45
N PRO A 517 -5.84 -3.73 8.47
CA PRO A 517 -6.87 -2.73 8.18
C PRO A 517 -7.79 -2.50 9.39
N PHE A 518 -8.10 -1.23 9.71
CA PHE A 518 -8.92 -0.90 10.88
C PHE A 518 -10.38 -0.61 10.54
N GLY A 519 -11.17 -1.67 10.30
CA GLY A 519 -12.60 -1.57 10.05
C GLY A 519 -12.95 -0.86 8.73
N GLN A 520 -13.63 0.30 8.79
CA GLN A 520 -14.09 1.05 7.60
C GLN A 520 -13.27 2.34 7.32
N ASN A 521 -12.03 2.41 7.82
CA ASN A 521 -11.19 3.60 7.70
C ASN A 521 -10.73 3.86 6.25
N ILE A 522 -10.43 2.79 5.51
CA ILE A 522 -9.95 2.80 4.12
C ILE A 522 -10.58 1.59 3.42
N PHE A 523 -11.11 1.81 2.21
CA PHE A 523 -11.53 0.75 1.30
C PHE A 523 -10.36 0.53 0.33
N TYR A 524 -9.44 -0.39 0.65
CA TYR A 524 -8.15 -0.49 -0.05
C TYR A 524 -8.35 -0.94 -1.49
N ALA A 525 -9.15 -1.97 -1.73
CA ALA A 525 -9.42 -2.45 -3.09
C ALA A 525 -10.06 -1.36 -3.97
N GLU A 526 -11.05 -0.63 -3.45
CA GLU A 526 -11.68 0.47 -4.20
C GLU A 526 -10.71 1.64 -4.45
N SER A 527 -9.92 1.99 -3.44
CA SER A 527 -8.94 3.08 -3.54
C SER A 527 -7.79 2.73 -4.49
N SER A 528 -7.45 1.44 -4.60
CA SER A 528 -6.41 0.93 -5.46
C SER A 528 -6.83 0.73 -6.91
N PHE A 529 -8.13 0.72 -7.19
CA PHE A 529 -8.68 0.32 -8.49
C PHE A 529 -8.10 1.09 -9.69
N CYS A 530 -7.95 2.42 -9.57
CA CYS A 530 -7.40 3.25 -10.64
C CYS A 530 -5.91 3.02 -10.89
N TRP A 531 -5.15 2.61 -9.87
CA TRP A 531 -3.74 2.21 -10.03
C TRP A 531 -3.64 0.83 -10.66
N GLU A 532 -4.39 -0.14 -10.13
CA GLU A 532 -4.45 -1.53 -10.60
C GLU A 532 -4.93 -1.63 -12.06
N TYR A 533 -5.76 -0.69 -12.49
CA TYR A 533 -6.13 -0.52 -13.89
C TYR A 533 -4.93 -0.42 -14.85
N PHE A 534 -3.86 0.26 -14.45
CA PHE A 534 -2.63 0.34 -15.24
C PHE A 534 -1.65 -0.79 -14.96
N LEU A 535 -1.88 -1.61 -13.93
CA LEU A 535 -1.13 -2.86 -13.74
C LEU A 535 -1.73 -3.98 -14.59
N GLY A 536 -3.05 -4.00 -14.77
CA GLY A 536 -3.79 -5.06 -15.48
C GLY A 536 -4.18 -6.24 -14.58
N VAL A 537 -3.82 -6.18 -13.30
CA VAL A 537 -4.11 -7.17 -12.27
C VAL A 537 -4.76 -6.45 -11.10
N PHE A 538 -5.92 -6.92 -10.68
CA PHE A 538 -6.78 -6.25 -9.69
C PHE A 538 -6.96 -7.09 -8.43
N THR A 539 -7.14 -6.40 -7.30
CA THR A 539 -7.48 -7.02 -6.02
C THR A 539 -8.81 -7.75 -6.11
N ASN A 540 -8.85 -9.00 -5.64
CA ASN A 540 -10.09 -9.71 -5.39
C ASN A 540 -10.63 -9.33 -4.01
N SER A 541 -11.50 -8.32 -3.94
CA SER A 541 -11.98 -7.74 -2.67
C SER A 541 -12.87 -8.66 -1.82
N GLY A 542 -13.19 -9.87 -2.30
CA GLY A 542 -13.99 -10.86 -1.57
C GLY A 542 -13.45 -11.14 -0.17
N ASN A 543 -12.13 -11.22 -0.02
CA ASN A 543 -11.46 -11.55 1.25
C ASN A 543 -10.74 -10.35 1.88
N GLU A 544 -11.00 -9.14 1.40
CA GLU A 544 -10.49 -7.92 2.04
C GLU A 544 -11.07 -7.79 3.46
N ALA A 545 -10.20 -7.71 4.48
CA ALA A 545 -10.55 -7.67 5.89
C ALA A 545 -11.01 -6.26 6.33
N ILE A 546 -12.12 -5.76 5.78
CA ILE A 546 -12.70 -4.45 6.10
C ILE A 546 -14.18 -4.55 6.46
N ILE A 547 -14.70 -3.51 7.11
CA ILE A 547 -16.14 -3.31 7.29
C ILE A 547 -16.65 -2.53 6.08
N SER A 548 -17.57 -3.11 5.32
CA SER A 548 -18.08 -2.57 4.07
C SER A 548 -19.58 -2.81 3.99
N LYS A 549 -20.36 -1.73 3.92
CA LYS A 549 -21.82 -1.83 3.76
C LYS A 549 -22.15 -2.38 2.38
N TYR A 550 -21.38 -1.95 1.38
CA TYR A 550 -21.60 -2.38 0.01
C TYR A 550 -21.30 -3.86 -0.22
N SER A 551 -20.28 -4.41 0.44
CA SER A 551 -19.93 -5.83 0.37
C SER A 551 -20.67 -6.69 1.38
N GLY A 552 -21.59 -6.12 2.17
CA GLY A 552 -22.32 -6.84 3.22
C GLY A 552 -21.44 -7.35 4.36
N LYS A 553 -20.26 -6.75 4.58
CA LYS A 553 -19.29 -7.14 5.63
C LYS A 553 -19.49 -6.27 6.87
N GLY A 554 -20.10 -6.84 7.91
CA GLY A 554 -20.24 -6.23 9.22
C GLY A 554 -19.00 -6.43 10.10
N ILE A 555 -19.12 -6.09 11.38
CA ILE A 555 -18.05 -6.27 12.37
C ILE A 555 -17.70 -7.75 12.59
N ASP A 556 -18.69 -8.65 12.49
CA ASP A 556 -18.47 -10.09 12.65
C ASP A 556 -17.72 -10.70 11.47
N GLU A 557 -18.06 -10.32 10.23
CA GLU A 557 -17.31 -10.74 9.04
C GLU A 557 -15.87 -10.23 9.10
N TYR A 558 -15.68 -8.97 9.49
CA TYR A 558 -14.35 -8.40 9.72
C TYR A 558 -13.56 -9.19 10.77
N ARG A 559 -14.18 -9.50 11.93
CA ARG A 559 -13.54 -10.31 12.99
C ARG A 559 -13.14 -11.69 12.48
N LYS A 560 -14.01 -12.37 11.72
CA LYS A 560 -13.72 -13.69 11.13
C LYS A 560 -12.51 -13.65 10.19
N LEU A 561 -12.46 -12.68 9.27
CA LEU A 561 -11.36 -12.53 8.32
C LEU A 561 -10.03 -12.26 9.02
N ILE A 562 -10.02 -11.35 9.99
CA ILE A 562 -8.82 -11.07 10.79
C ILE A 562 -8.40 -12.29 11.62
N CYS A 563 -9.35 -13.03 12.20
CA CYS A 563 -9.06 -14.25 12.93
C CYS A 563 -8.43 -15.34 12.05
N GLN A 564 -8.85 -15.46 10.79
CA GLN A 564 -8.23 -16.38 9.82
C GLN A 564 -6.77 -16.01 9.55
N VAL A 565 -6.48 -14.73 9.33
CA VAL A 565 -5.11 -14.23 9.14
C VAL A 565 -4.26 -14.52 10.39
N PHE A 566 -4.76 -14.23 11.59
CA PHE A 566 -4.02 -14.52 12.81
C PHE A 566 -3.84 -16.02 13.05
N ALA A 567 -4.83 -16.86 12.74
CA ALA A 567 -4.67 -18.31 12.83
C ALA A 567 -3.58 -18.82 11.88
N GLU A 568 -3.47 -18.22 10.69
CA GLU A 568 -2.41 -18.53 9.74
C GLU A 568 -1.03 -18.06 10.24
N CYS A 569 -0.94 -16.84 10.80
CA CYS A 569 0.26 -16.36 11.48
C CYS A 569 0.67 -17.32 12.61
N HIS A 570 -0.30 -17.83 13.39
CA HIS A 570 -0.03 -18.79 14.45
C HIS A 570 0.49 -20.12 13.90
N ARG A 571 -0.06 -20.62 12.77
CA ARG A 571 0.42 -21.86 12.11
C ARG A 571 1.90 -21.75 11.71
N VAL A 572 2.26 -20.66 11.02
CA VAL A 572 3.60 -20.49 10.43
C VAL A 572 4.65 -20.01 11.42
N LEU A 573 4.28 -19.28 12.48
CA LEU A 573 5.23 -18.78 13.48
C LEU A 573 5.78 -19.93 14.34
N LYS A 574 7.08 -20.01 14.57
CA LYS A 574 7.68 -21.01 15.46
C LYS A 574 7.13 -20.91 16.89
N PRO A 575 6.91 -22.04 17.61
CA PRO A 575 6.48 -22.01 19.00
C PRO A 575 7.44 -21.21 19.90
N GLY A 576 6.89 -20.42 20.83
CA GLY A 576 7.67 -19.56 21.73
C GLY A 576 8.12 -18.22 21.13
N ARG A 577 7.80 -17.93 19.85
CA ARG A 577 8.18 -16.69 19.18
C ARG A 577 7.07 -15.62 19.24
N TRP A 578 7.45 -14.41 18.85
CA TRP A 578 6.63 -13.21 19.00
C TRP A 578 5.94 -12.77 17.71
N MET A 579 4.79 -12.14 17.92
CA MET A 579 4.04 -11.37 16.94
C MET A 579 3.80 -9.96 17.49
N THR A 580 3.96 -8.97 16.64
CA THR A 580 3.65 -7.58 16.95
C THR A 580 2.55 -7.06 16.03
N VAL A 581 1.48 -6.53 16.60
CA VAL A 581 0.33 -5.99 15.87
C VAL A 581 0.25 -4.48 16.08
N GLU A 582 0.29 -3.70 15.00
CA GLU A 582 -0.01 -2.26 15.06
C GLU A 582 -1.52 -2.04 15.19
N PHE A 583 -1.92 -1.06 15.99
CA PHE A 583 -3.32 -0.67 16.12
C PHE A 583 -3.52 0.86 16.16
N SER A 584 -4.36 1.38 15.27
CA SER A 584 -4.74 2.80 15.25
C SER A 584 -6.23 2.99 14.95
N ASN A 585 -7.09 2.80 15.96
CA ASN A 585 -8.54 3.06 15.84
C ASN A 585 -9.16 3.58 17.15
N ARG A 586 -10.20 4.42 17.03
CA ARG A 586 -11.00 4.95 18.17
C ARG A 586 -12.11 4.02 18.64
N SER A 587 -12.47 3.02 17.85
CA SER A 587 -13.62 2.17 18.11
C SER A 587 -13.24 1.03 19.06
N ASN A 588 -13.86 1.03 20.25
CA ASN A 588 -13.77 -0.09 21.19
C ASN A 588 -14.24 -1.40 20.55
N ALA A 589 -15.21 -1.36 19.64
CA ALA A 589 -15.69 -2.56 18.95
C ALA A 589 -14.60 -3.16 18.03
N VAL A 590 -13.82 -2.31 17.34
CA VAL A 590 -12.72 -2.77 16.49
C VAL A 590 -11.54 -3.25 17.34
N TRP A 591 -11.24 -2.58 18.45
CA TRP A 591 -10.27 -3.04 19.45
C TRP A 591 -10.64 -4.44 19.97
N ASN A 592 -11.86 -4.60 20.47
CA ASN A 592 -12.33 -5.88 21.01
C ASN A 592 -12.29 -6.98 19.95
N ALA A 593 -12.73 -6.70 18.72
CA ALA A 593 -12.68 -7.66 17.62
C ALA A 593 -11.24 -8.11 17.31
N LEU A 594 -10.27 -7.19 17.34
CA LEU A 594 -8.86 -7.50 17.11
C LEU A 594 -8.26 -8.31 18.27
N SER A 595 -8.45 -7.85 19.51
CA SER A 595 -7.94 -8.53 20.71
C SER A 595 -8.52 -9.92 20.88
N GLU A 596 -9.81 -10.10 20.58
CA GLU A 596 -10.46 -11.40 20.56
C GLU A 596 -9.87 -12.29 19.45
N ALA A 597 -9.71 -11.77 18.24
CA ALA A 597 -9.14 -12.52 17.12
C ALA A 597 -7.69 -13.01 17.41
N ILE A 598 -6.86 -12.18 18.06
CA ILE A 598 -5.50 -12.58 18.50
C ILE A 598 -5.58 -13.77 19.46
N GLN A 599 -6.46 -13.70 20.45
CA GLN A 599 -6.62 -14.74 21.47
C GLN A 599 -7.22 -16.04 20.90
N VAL A 600 -8.25 -15.93 20.06
CA VAL A 600 -8.89 -17.08 19.40
C VAL A 600 -7.91 -17.79 18.47
N ALA A 601 -7.02 -17.06 17.79
CA ALA A 601 -5.96 -17.62 16.97
C ALA A 601 -4.87 -18.37 17.78
N GLY A 602 -4.81 -18.17 19.10
CA GLY A 602 -3.92 -18.88 20.01
C GLY A 602 -2.70 -18.13 20.48
N PHE A 603 -2.65 -16.83 20.24
CA PHE A 603 -1.64 -15.97 20.82
C PHE A 603 -2.03 -15.51 22.22
N VAL A 604 -1.02 -15.30 23.06
CA VAL A 604 -1.19 -14.65 24.37
C VAL A 604 -0.66 -13.24 24.28
N ILE A 605 -1.51 -12.25 24.55
CA ILE A 605 -1.11 -10.84 24.61
C ILE A 605 -0.27 -10.64 25.89
N ALA A 606 0.92 -10.07 25.73
CA ALA A 606 1.86 -9.88 26.83
C ALA A 606 2.16 -8.40 27.11
N ASP A 607 1.88 -7.50 26.17
CA ASP A 607 2.06 -6.06 26.38
C ASP A 607 1.27 -5.23 25.35
N VAL A 608 0.82 -4.04 25.75
CA VAL A 608 0.19 -3.05 24.87
C VAL A 608 0.79 -1.68 25.18
N ARG A 609 1.49 -1.10 24.20
CA ARG A 609 2.23 0.17 24.35
C ARG A 609 1.89 1.18 23.27
N VAL A 610 2.30 2.42 23.51
CA VAL A 610 2.18 3.51 22.54
C VAL A 610 3.29 3.43 21.48
N PHE A 611 2.92 3.76 20.24
CA PHE A 611 3.81 3.95 19.10
C PHE A 611 3.64 5.37 18.56
N ASP A 612 4.64 6.23 18.73
CA ASP A 612 4.55 7.65 18.31
C ASP A 612 5.31 7.90 16.99
N LYS A 613 4.57 7.84 15.88
CA LYS A 613 5.05 8.29 14.56
C LYS A 613 5.00 9.83 14.48
N LYS A 614 5.90 10.57 15.13
CA LYS A 614 6.00 12.06 15.26
C LYS A 614 5.68 12.93 14.01
N GLN A 615 4.45 12.87 13.49
CA GLN A 615 3.78 13.80 12.59
C GLN A 615 2.35 13.32 12.28
N GLY A 616 1.37 14.12 12.71
CA GLY A 616 -0.04 13.91 12.42
C GLY A 616 -0.40 14.16 10.95
N THR A 617 -1.42 13.47 10.47
CA THR A 617 -2.18 13.80 9.26
C THR A 617 -3.08 15.00 9.53
N ILE A 618 -3.51 15.72 8.49
CA ILE A 618 -4.40 16.89 8.62
C ILE A 618 -5.70 16.57 9.38
N ARG A 619 -6.15 15.30 9.41
CA ARG A 619 -7.30 14.83 10.23
C ARG A 619 -6.94 14.59 11.71
N GLN A 620 -5.69 14.25 12.03
CA GLN A 620 -5.18 14.16 13.40
C GLN A 620 -5.15 15.54 14.07
N ASP A 621 -4.86 16.60 13.31
CA ASP A 621 -4.88 17.99 13.81
C ASP A 621 -6.30 18.52 14.07
N MET A 622 -7.33 17.94 13.44
CA MET A 622 -8.74 18.29 13.64
C MET A 622 -9.43 17.50 14.77
N GLY A 623 -8.68 16.73 15.58
CA GLY A 623 -9.20 16.08 16.79
C GLY A 623 -10.09 14.86 16.55
N GLN A 624 -10.13 14.30 15.34
CA GLN A 624 -11.03 13.19 14.95
C GLN A 624 -10.39 11.78 14.96
N SER A 625 -9.09 11.62 15.21
CA SER A 625 -8.40 10.31 15.39
C SER A 625 -7.50 10.29 16.66
N ILE A 626 -7.23 9.10 17.26
CA ILE A 626 -6.35 9.00 18.46
C ILE A 626 -4.99 9.64 18.15
N ARG A 627 -4.37 10.27 19.16
CA ARG A 627 -3.09 10.99 19.04
C ARG A 627 -1.86 10.08 18.92
N LYS A 628 -2.00 8.76 19.14
CA LYS A 628 -0.92 7.79 19.35
C LYS A 628 -1.36 6.43 18.78
N ASP A 629 -0.52 5.82 17.94
CA ASP A 629 -0.74 4.44 17.49
C ASP A 629 -0.40 3.51 18.67
N LEU A 630 -0.89 2.27 18.68
CA LEU A 630 -0.56 1.26 19.70
C LEU A 630 0.21 0.10 19.06
N ILE A 631 1.10 -0.50 19.84
CA ILE A 631 1.74 -1.79 19.56
C ILE A 631 1.18 -2.80 20.54
N ILE A 632 0.68 -3.93 20.03
CA ILE A 632 0.33 -5.11 20.82
C ILE A 632 1.44 -6.14 20.61
N SER A 633 2.13 -6.52 21.67
CA SER A 633 3.10 -7.64 21.65
C SER A 633 2.40 -8.89 22.16
N ALA A 634 2.37 -9.93 21.33
CA ALA A 634 1.78 -11.22 21.65
C ALA A 634 2.75 -12.35 21.30
N TYR A 635 2.69 -13.47 22.01
CA TYR A 635 3.56 -14.63 21.73
C TYR A 635 2.74 -15.88 21.43
N ARG A 636 3.30 -16.74 20.57
CA ARG A 636 2.84 -18.12 20.41
C ARG A 636 3.36 -18.94 21.59
N PRO A 637 2.51 -19.62 22.38
CA PRO A 637 2.96 -20.52 23.44
C PRO A 637 4.07 -21.49 22.98
N SER A 638 5.01 -21.81 23.87
CA SER A 638 6.06 -22.78 23.57
C SER A 638 5.51 -24.20 23.56
N GLY A 639 6.14 -25.11 22.79
CA GLY A 639 5.74 -26.52 22.77
C GLY A 639 5.75 -27.16 24.17
N VAL A 640 6.73 -26.80 25.00
CA VAL A 640 6.85 -27.27 26.38
C VAL A 640 5.69 -26.80 27.28
N LEU A 641 5.17 -25.58 27.07
CA LEU A 641 3.97 -25.13 27.80
C LEU A 641 2.75 -25.93 27.36
N GLU A 642 2.58 -26.14 26.05
CA GLU A 642 1.45 -26.90 25.51
C GLU A 642 1.46 -28.36 25.99
N GLU A 643 2.62 -29.01 26.00
CA GLU A 643 2.78 -30.39 26.48
C GLU A 643 2.46 -30.53 27.97
N ARG A 644 2.97 -29.62 28.81
CA ARG A 644 2.66 -29.60 30.25
C ARG A 644 1.19 -29.36 30.50
N PHE A 645 0.61 -28.37 29.82
CA PHE A 645 -0.79 -28.03 29.97
C PHE A 645 -1.72 -29.17 29.53
N ALA A 646 -1.35 -29.94 28.50
CA ALA A 646 -2.13 -31.11 28.07
C ALA A 646 -2.23 -32.19 29.17
N GLY A 647 -1.18 -32.34 30.00
CA GLY A 647 -1.19 -33.27 31.14
C GLY A 647 -1.98 -32.79 32.36
N GLU A 648 -2.16 -31.47 32.50
CA GLU A 648 -2.78 -30.80 33.66
C GLU A 648 -4.09 -30.08 33.32
N ALA A 649 -4.63 -30.31 32.11
CA ALA A 649 -5.78 -29.61 31.57
C ALA A 649 -7.00 -29.73 32.51
N GLY A 650 -7.56 -28.58 32.89
CA GLY A 650 -8.74 -28.51 33.76
C GLY A 650 -8.45 -28.71 35.25
N THR A 651 -7.17 -28.70 35.65
CA THR A 651 -6.74 -28.78 37.05
C THR A 651 -6.22 -27.42 37.54
N GLU A 652 -6.18 -27.23 38.86
CA GLU A 652 -5.59 -26.01 39.45
C GLU A 652 -4.11 -25.85 39.09
N GLU A 653 -3.34 -26.94 38.98
CA GLU A 653 -1.92 -26.84 38.63
C GLU A 653 -1.73 -26.28 37.21
N GLY A 654 -2.58 -26.68 36.26
CA GLY A 654 -2.57 -26.13 34.90
C GLY A 654 -2.84 -24.62 34.87
N VAL A 655 -3.69 -24.11 35.77
CA VAL A 655 -3.91 -22.66 35.95
C VAL A 655 -2.63 -21.97 36.41
N TRP A 656 -1.99 -22.50 37.45
CA TRP A 656 -0.80 -21.88 38.03
C TRP A 656 0.45 -22.03 37.18
N ASP A 657 0.58 -23.11 36.40
CA ASP A 657 1.67 -23.26 35.44
C ASP A 657 1.55 -22.26 34.29
N PHE A 658 0.32 -22.01 33.80
CA PHE A 658 0.09 -20.91 32.86
C PHE A 658 0.49 -19.57 33.46
N VAL A 659 -0.02 -19.20 34.64
CA VAL A 659 0.29 -17.91 35.28
C VAL A 659 1.80 -17.75 35.49
N ARG A 660 2.47 -18.79 35.98
CA ARG A 660 3.92 -18.81 36.17
C ARG A 660 4.66 -18.60 34.87
N THR A 661 4.24 -19.26 33.80
CA THR A 661 4.86 -19.14 32.48
C THR A 661 4.60 -17.76 31.87
N HIS A 662 3.39 -17.23 32.02
CA HIS A 662 3.03 -15.90 31.54
C HIS A 662 3.82 -14.81 32.26
N LEU A 663 3.94 -14.86 33.59
CA LEU A 663 4.76 -13.92 34.38
C LEU A 663 6.25 -13.91 33.98
N ARG A 664 6.78 -15.03 33.46
CA ARG A 664 8.15 -15.07 32.90
C ARG A 664 8.27 -14.24 31.63
N GLN A 665 7.23 -14.21 30.81
CA GLN A 665 7.20 -13.47 29.54
C GLN A 665 7.04 -11.96 29.75
N LEU A 666 6.48 -11.53 30.89
CA LEU A 666 6.24 -10.11 31.14
C LEU A 666 7.53 -9.37 31.52
N PRO A 667 7.71 -8.11 31.06
CA PRO A 667 8.80 -7.24 31.54
C PRO A 667 8.78 -7.13 33.07
N VAL A 668 9.93 -7.15 33.74
CA VAL A 668 10.00 -7.07 35.21
C VAL A 668 9.89 -5.62 35.66
N ALA A 669 10.75 -4.76 35.13
CA ALA A 669 10.68 -3.32 35.33
C ALA A 669 10.77 -2.61 33.97
N VAL A 670 10.01 -1.53 33.82
CA VAL A 670 10.07 -0.65 32.65
C VAL A 670 10.26 0.77 33.15
N VAL A 671 11.16 1.50 32.51
CA VAL A 671 11.49 2.88 32.88
C VAL A 671 11.15 3.77 31.70
N ASP A 672 10.41 4.85 31.95
CA ASP A 672 10.06 5.83 30.93
C ASP A 672 11.26 6.71 30.54
N ASP A 673 11.11 7.50 29.48
CA ASP A 673 12.14 8.44 28.99
C ASP A 673 12.56 9.48 30.06
N SER A 674 11.77 9.66 31.12
CA SER A 674 12.06 10.57 32.24
C SER A 674 12.81 9.90 33.40
N GLY A 675 13.13 8.60 33.27
CA GLY A 675 13.81 7.82 34.29
C GLY A 675 12.89 7.32 35.41
N LYS A 676 11.56 7.36 35.24
CA LYS A 676 10.60 6.87 36.23
C LYS A 676 10.11 5.47 35.90
N SER A 677 9.92 4.67 36.94
CA SER A 677 9.30 3.34 36.81
C SER A 677 7.86 3.45 36.30
N GLU A 678 7.55 2.68 35.28
CA GLU A 678 6.21 2.55 34.70
C GLU A 678 5.55 1.24 35.17
N MET A 679 4.27 1.31 35.53
CA MET A 679 3.50 0.13 35.92
C MET A 679 3.23 -0.76 34.69
N VAL A 680 3.51 -2.05 34.81
CA VAL A 680 3.22 -3.04 33.76
C VAL A 680 1.79 -3.55 33.94
N ALA A 681 0.86 -3.03 33.13
CA ALA A 681 -0.57 -3.34 33.24
C ALA A 681 -0.86 -4.86 33.27
N GLU A 682 -0.17 -5.63 32.42
CA GLU A 682 -0.36 -7.08 32.29
C GLU A 682 0.04 -7.88 33.55
N ARG A 683 0.73 -7.26 34.54
CA ARG A 683 1.04 -7.88 35.84
C ARG A 683 -0.05 -7.69 36.91
N PHE A 684 -1.09 -6.91 36.63
CA PHE A 684 -2.19 -6.72 37.57
C PHE A 684 -3.18 -7.89 37.54
N ARG A 685 -3.82 -8.14 38.68
CA ARG A 685 -4.79 -9.23 38.87
C ARG A 685 -5.83 -9.39 37.75
N PRO A 686 -6.53 -8.32 37.30
CA PRO A 686 -7.61 -8.48 36.32
C PRO A 686 -7.10 -9.02 34.99
N LEU A 687 -5.97 -8.49 34.50
CA LEU A 687 -5.39 -8.93 33.24
C LEU A 687 -4.81 -10.34 33.35
N LEU A 688 -4.11 -10.68 34.45
CA LEU A 688 -3.63 -12.05 34.67
C LEU A 688 -4.78 -13.08 34.66
N PHE A 689 -5.92 -12.73 35.26
CA PHE A 689 -7.11 -13.59 35.27
C PHE A 689 -7.72 -13.71 33.86
N ASP A 690 -7.87 -12.59 33.15
CA ASP A 690 -8.42 -12.58 31.79
C ASP A 690 -7.57 -13.40 30.81
N ARG A 691 -6.23 -13.27 30.89
CA ARG A 691 -5.28 -14.06 30.07
C ARG A 691 -5.38 -15.55 30.39
N MET A 692 -5.55 -15.91 31.66
CA MET A 692 -5.71 -17.29 32.10
C MET A 692 -7.01 -17.90 31.58
N ILE A 693 -8.14 -17.19 31.70
CA ILE A 693 -9.43 -17.64 31.17
C ILE A 693 -9.33 -17.83 29.66
N ALA A 694 -8.81 -16.84 28.93
CA ALA A 694 -8.69 -16.90 27.48
C ALA A 694 -7.89 -18.14 27.03
N PHE A 695 -6.76 -18.42 27.70
CA PHE A 695 -5.91 -19.57 27.40
C PHE A 695 -6.64 -20.92 27.58
N HIS A 696 -7.46 -21.07 28.63
CA HIS A 696 -8.22 -22.30 28.89
C HIS A 696 -9.41 -22.47 27.95
N VAL A 697 -10.21 -21.40 27.77
CA VAL A 697 -11.40 -21.41 26.93
C VAL A 697 -11.03 -21.71 25.48
N GLN A 698 -9.94 -21.14 24.98
CA GLN A 698 -9.44 -21.40 23.62
C GLN A 698 -9.13 -22.89 23.40
N ARG A 699 -8.69 -23.61 24.43
CA ARG A 699 -8.39 -25.05 24.39
C ARG A 699 -9.62 -25.92 24.69
N SER A 700 -10.80 -25.32 24.81
CA SER A 700 -12.03 -26.00 25.23
C SER A 700 -11.89 -26.72 26.58
N VAL A 701 -11.08 -26.14 27.49
CA VAL A 701 -10.81 -26.67 28.83
C VAL A 701 -11.59 -25.86 29.86
N THR A 702 -12.21 -26.52 30.83
CA THR A 702 -12.91 -25.86 31.94
C THR A 702 -11.92 -25.14 32.85
N VAL A 703 -12.22 -23.91 33.25
CA VAL A 703 -11.43 -23.18 34.25
C VAL A 703 -11.84 -23.68 35.65
N PRO A 704 -10.93 -24.31 36.42
CA PRO A 704 -11.28 -24.97 37.69
C PRO A 704 -11.36 -24.02 38.89
N LEU A 705 -11.14 -22.72 38.68
CA LEU A 705 -11.12 -21.70 39.73
C LEU A 705 -12.15 -20.60 39.45
N SER A 706 -12.89 -20.20 40.48
CA SER A 706 -13.66 -18.95 40.46
C SER A 706 -12.73 -17.73 40.55
N ALA A 707 -13.26 -16.55 40.22
CA ALA A 707 -12.50 -15.30 40.33
C ALA A 707 -11.97 -15.05 41.75
N GLY A 708 -12.74 -15.41 42.79
CA GLY A 708 -12.31 -15.26 44.19
C GLY A 708 -11.18 -16.23 44.57
N GLU A 709 -11.28 -17.49 44.15
CA GLU A 709 -10.25 -18.50 44.42
C GLU A 709 -8.95 -18.17 43.69
N PHE A 710 -9.03 -17.69 42.45
CA PHE A 710 -7.86 -17.20 41.72
C PHE A 710 -7.19 -16.02 42.44
N GLN A 711 -7.95 -15.04 42.91
CA GLN A 711 -7.38 -13.90 43.65
C GLN A 711 -6.64 -14.33 44.91
N ALA A 712 -7.25 -15.22 45.70
CA ALA A 712 -6.63 -15.74 46.92
C ALA A 712 -5.37 -16.57 46.58
N GLY A 713 -5.44 -17.44 45.57
CA GLY A 713 -4.32 -18.28 45.17
C GLY A 713 -3.13 -17.50 44.59
N LEU A 714 -3.40 -16.40 43.87
CA LEU A 714 -2.37 -15.54 43.28
C LEU A 714 -1.54 -14.85 44.37
N ALA A 715 -2.20 -14.30 45.40
CA ALA A 715 -1.54 -13.67 46.55
C ALA A 715 -0.75 -14.66 47.42
N GLN A 716 -1.13 -15.93 47.43
CA GLN A 716 -0.40 -16.97 48.17
C GLN A 716 0.85 -17.47 47.44
N ARG A 717 0.84 -17.46 46.10
CA ARG A 717 1.88 -18.11 45.27
C ARG A 717 2.91 -17.15 44.71
N PHE A 718 2.57 -15.87 44.55
CA PHE A 718 3.41 -14.87 43.89
C PHE A 718 3.56 -13.63 44.77
N ALA A 719 4.69 -12.94 44.61
CA ALA A 719 4.96 -11.73 45.39
C ALA A 719 4.21 -10.54 44.80
N GLU A 720 3.48 -9.80 45.63
CA GLU A 720 2.83 -8.54 45.24
C GLU A 720 3.75 -7.35 45.51
N ARG A 721 3.90 -6.46 44.52
CA ARG A 721 4.56 -5.15 44.61
C ARG A 721 3.73 -4.13 43.84
N ASP A 722 3.34 -3.04 44.49
CA ASP A 722 2.54 -1.96 43.88
C ASP A 722 1.24 -2.44 43.18
N GLY A 723 0.67 -3.56 43.63
CA GLY A 723 -0.52 -4.20 43.02
C GLY A 723 -0.24 -5.11 41.83
N MET A 724 1.03 -5.23 41.41
CA MET A 724 1.53 -6.16 40.39
C MET A 724 2.08 -7.43 41.02
N TYR A 725 2.08 -8.53 40.26
CA TYR A 725 2.57 -9.84 40.72
C TYR A 725 3.87 -10.26 40.03
N PHE A 726 4.76 -10.90 40.80
CA PHE A 726 6.11 -11.27 40.41
C PHE A 726 6.46 -12.68 40.83
N LEU A 727 7.31 -13.33 40.03
CA LEU A 727 7.99 -14.55 40.44
C LEU A 727 9.05 -14.21 41.52
N PRO A 728 9.37 -15.15 42.42
CA PRO A 728 10.32 -14.89 43.51
C PRO A 728 11.68 -14.36 43.05
N ASP A 729 12.18 -14.83 41.91
CA ASP A 729 13.43 -14.42 41.28
C ASP A 729 13.36 -13.04 40.61
N GLN A 730 12.16 -12.55 40.28
CA GLN A 730 11.94 -11.24 39.66
C GLN A 730 11.87 -10.10 40.69
N VAL A 731 11.58 -10.39 41.97
CA VAL A 731 11.36 -9.36 43.00
C VAL A 731 12.61 -8.49 43.20
N VAL A 732 13.79 -9.11 43.24
CA VAL A 732 15.05 -8.40 43.45
C VAL A 732 15.38 -7.46 42.28
N GLU A 733 15.03 -7.85 41.05
CA GLU A 733 15.20 -7.02 39.86
C GLU A 733 14.22 -5.84 39.86
N TYR A 734 12.99 -6.02 40.32
CA TYR A 734 11.99 -4.94 40.42
C TYR A 734 12.30 -3.94 41.53
N ASP A 735 12.74 -4.42 42.70
CA ASP A 735 13.03 -3.58 43.87
C ASP A 735 14.29 -2.71 43.68
N ARG A 736 15.14 -3.02 42.69
CA ARG A 736 16.39 -2.31 42.35
C ARG A 736 16.13 -1.18 41.34
#